data_AF-A0A135VAG1-F1
#
_entry.id   AF-A0A135VAG1-F1
#
_cell.length_a   1.000
_cell.length_b   1.000
_cell.length_c   1.000
_cell.angle_alpha   90.00
_cell.angle_beta   90.00
_cell.angle_gamma   90.00
#
_symmetry.space_group_name_H-M   'P 1'
#
loop_
_entity.id
_entity.type
_entity.pdbx_description
1 polymer ?
#
loop_
_entity_poly.entity_id
_entity_poly.type
_entity_poly.pdbx_seq_one_letter_code
_entity_poly.pdbx_strand_id
1 'polypeptide(L)'
;MAQPQPSPVTPGALAQSLFGGPASQALSTPNQASNTSAQPTPSPMDQTPGSAASSNNTYIMPNSPIKSRGTLDGYRPRVTRTLGQRPACLVNASVTYCGNNHIYAFGGFDQYTDEVYNHVLKLDLVSHQWSLVDNYGDIPGVRMGHTATLYQGDKLLVFGGENEHRTYLSDLIIFDLKTAHWTQPSVTGPVPKGRARHAAVLHEDKLFIVGGITGHDNYVLDDICYLDLKTFTWSRSWRFVGRFDHSAYIYGDRVWVFGGLSEDMDKIGDLWWLDLKGSPAFDSAPHVGIYDRQSGTSRAVGSPRQPYSMTHPPPAVGSSGYAANSRTQQVNPPSFQLKTFSPMAPGTISSLKFISGPNIPSQGSGIHFHVYSSGTLLDFVTPAATITSKECSLSALDLGTLRWQKLAEGREIFKSGYRWHYCTMNEDGTKAWLLGCPTDPAASDLGPNGFEEYLSDIMEIDLRRYGFLGNNFSSEPRIESRPTTRVVDQPSKGLGADLAKLFDHPPESGSGTDFIVTALEGDYEDDDMMTRVTDASASQNWLAPDAPTSQPIHVHKLILQARWPHFARLYNSQMAEFHTKKMHIPEPYSVVKAFLYYLYTDSIHGTSVNESGATTDLSDVAGLLVMSNIYGIPHLRLLCVNRLSKELDVDHACVIWHCAGLANEEWLRKRAAQFCLTHWGRIVRTQGFLRLPRSALVELSQEIDMEGRVVGGDELEYVGGLAGSRFGDGCSVVSRKESVSSNHTQLLDSEADDEDGMEMN
;
A
#
# COMPACT_ATOMS: atom_id res chain seq x y z
N MET A 1 -56.19 -20.32 -49.76
CA MET A 1 -56.20 -21.09 -51.03
C MET A 1 -55.75 -20.14 -52.13
N ALA A 2 -54.84 -20.54 -53.03
CA ALA A 2 -54.45 -19.89 -54.29
C ALA A 2 -54.01 -18.40 -54.32
N GLN A 3 -52.86 -18.12 -54.97
CA GLN A 3 -52.63 -16.84 -55.67
C GLN A 3 -53.36 -16.87 -57.04
N PRO A 4 -53.39 -15.76 -57.82
CA PRO A 4 -52.32 -15.60 -58.84
C PRO A 4 -51.89 -14.14 -59.13
N GLN A 5 -50.77 -13.97 -59.84
CA GLN A 5 -50.46 -12.74 -60.63
C GLN A 5 -51.08 -12.84 -62.05
N PRO A 6 -50.99 -11.79 -62.90
CA PRO A 6 -49.80 -11.67 -63.77
C PRO A 6 -49.29 -10.23 -64.02
N SER A 7 -48.04 -10.16 -64.53
CA SER A 7 -47.35 -9.01 -65.14
C SER A 7 -47.63 -8.97 -66.68
N PRO A 8 -46.91 -8.27 -67.62
CA PRO A 8 -45.66 -7.49 -67.54
C PRO A 8 -45.59 -6.18 -68.39
N VAL A 9 -44.43 -5.46 -68.33
CA VAL A 9 -43.66 -4.92 -69.49
C VAL A 9 -42.17 -4.83 -69.09
N THR A 10 -41.26 -5.04 -70.05
CA THR A 10 -39.76 -5.06 -69.97
C THR A 10 -39.16 -4.14 -71.08
N PRO A 11 -37.83 -4.04 -71.37
CA PRO A 11 -36.62 -4.70 -70.83
C PRO A 11 -35.41 -3.76 -70.50
N GLY A 12 -34.28 -4.31 -70.01
CA GLY A 12 -32.95 -3.67 -70.08
C GLY A 12 -31.91 -4.11 -69.03
N ALA A 13 -30.76 -4.65 -69.44
CA ALA A 13 -29.56 -4.96 -68.63
C ALA A 13 -28.29 -4.55 -69.44
N LEU A 14 -27.03 -4.52 -68.98
CA LEU A 14 -26.24 -5.32 -68.02
C LEU A 14 -24.99 -4.53 -67.49
N ALA A 15 -24.41 -5.00 -66.37
CA ALA A 15 -22.98 -5.04 -65.97
C ALA A 15 -21.98 -3.83 -66.06
N GLN A 16 -21.39 -3.50 -64.89
CA GLN A 16 -19.97 -3.21 -64.53
C GLN A 16 -18.93 -2.61 -65.54
N SER A 17 -18.37 -1.43 -65.19
CA SER A 17 -16.95 -0.98 -65.37
C SER A 17 -16.76 0.32 -64.55
N LEU A 18 -15.72 0.60 -63.75
CA LEU A 18 -14.28 0.86 -64.02
C LEU A 18 -14.01 2.14 -64.88
N PHE A 19 -13.28 3.10 -64.25
CA PHE A 19 -12.78 4.42 -64.74
C PHE A 19 -13.77 5.58 -65.05
N GLY A 20 -13.36 6.82 -64.69
CA GLY A 20 -13.96 8.07 -65.20
C GLY A 20 -13.98 9.27 -64.22
N GLY A 21 -13.04 10.21 -64.36
CA GLY A 21 -13.08 11.56 -63.73
C GLY A 21 -13.22 12.68 -64.77
N PRO A 22 -13.41 13.95 -64.36
CA PRO A 22 -12.37 14.97 -64.55
C PRO A 22 -12.25 15.99 -63.37
N ALA A 23 -11.06 16.42 -62.92
CA ALA A 23 -10.18 17.49 -63.46
C ALA A 23 -10.66 18.93 -63.13
N SER A 24 -9.82 19.94 -62.81
CA SER A 24 -8.36 19.98 -62.57
C SER A 24 -7.86 21.34 -62.03
N GLN A 25 -6.59 21.34 -61.56
CA GLN A 25 -5.52 22.37 -61.65
C GLN A 25 -4.92 22.86 -60.31
N ALA A 26 -3.62 23.22 -60.20
CA ALA A 26 -2.41 22.88 -61.00
C ALA A 26 -1.08 23.38 -60.35
N LEU A 27 -0.01 22.56 -60.44
CA LEU A 27 1.43 22.93 -60.63
C LEU A 27 2.16 23.73 -59.52
N SER A 28 3.50 23.67 -59.31
CA SER A 28 4.66 22.93 -59.90
C SER A 28 5.85 22.98 -58.90
N THR A 29 6.55 21.90 -58.48
CA THR A 29 7.63 21.09 -59.14
C THR A 29 8.94 21.86 -59.45
N PRO A 30 10.13 21.22 -59.69
CA PRO A 30 10.55 19.79 -59.76
C PRO A 30 11.68 19.47 -58.71
N ASN A 31 12.72 18.59 -58.77
CA ASN A 31 13.34 17.49 -59.59
C ASN A 31 14.48 16.82 -58.72
N GLN A 32 15.25 15.74 -59.00
CA GLN A 32 15.17 14.46 -59.76
C GLN A 32 16.41 13.55 -59.44
N ALA A 33 16.26 12.20 -59.42
CA ALA A 33 17.26 11.13 -59.79
C ALA A 33 18.68 11.04 -59.12
N SER A 34 19.44 9.92 -59.11
CA SER A 34 19.17 8.45 -59.16
C SER A 34 20.47 7.60 -58.88
N ASN A 35 20.32 6.27 -58.79
CA ASN A 35 21.31 5.18 -59.12
C ASN A 35 22.44 4.65 -58.15
N THR A 36 22.24 3.39 -57.73
CA THR A 36 23.13 2.19 -57.82
C THR A 36 24.45 1.96 -57.02
N SER A 37 24.44 0.84 -56.26
CA SER A 37 25.35 -0.35 -56.27
C SER A 37 26.55 -0.55 -55.30
N ALA A 38 26.92 -1.85 -55.18
CA ALA A 38 28.13 -2.49 -54.63
C ALA A 38 28.25 -2.81 -53.10
N GLN A 39 28.61 -4.08 -52.81
CA GLN A 39 29.31 -4.54 -51.59
C GLN A 39 30.84 -4.53 -51.84
N PRO A 40 31.70 -4.61 -50.80
CA PRO A 40 32.27 -5.93 -50.43
C PRO A 40 32.58 -6.11 -48.91
N THR A 41 33.11 -7.28 -48.56
CA THR A 41 33.74 -7.68 -47.27
C THR A 41 35.22 -8.09 -47.55
N PRO A 42 36.08 -8.59 -46.60
CA PRO A 42 35.92 -8.87 -45.16
C PRO A 42 37.13 -8.49 -44.23
N SER A 43 37.02 -8.88 -42.94
CA SER A 43 38.11 -9.30 -42.00
C SER A 43 39.06 -8.22 -41.37
N PRO A 44 39.98 -8.54 -40.41
CA PRO A 44 39.65 -8.40 -38.98
C PRO A 44 40.76 -7.85 -38.01
N MET A 45 40.40 -7.82 -36.71
CA MET A 45 41.24 -7.79 -35.48
C MET A 45 41.65 -6.48 -34.76
N ASP A 46 41.63 -6.62 -33.43
CA ASP A 46 42.38 -5.99 -32.33
C ASP A 46 42.08 -4.59 -31.70
N GLN A 47 41.63 -4.69 -30.44
CA GLN A 47 42.04 -3.94 -29.23
C GLN A 47 41.54 -2.52 -28.94
N THR A 48 41.71 -2.15 -27.66
CA THR A 48 41.01 -1.11 -26.87
C THR A 48 42.01 -0.05 -26.34
N PRO A 49 41.65 0.95 -25.49
CA PRO A 49 40.33 1.44 -25.05
C PRO A 49 40.11 2.97 -25.26
N GLY A 50 38.89 3.45 -25.00
CA GLY A 50 38.58 4.88 -24.88
C GLY A 50 37.36 5.12 -23.98
N SER A 51 37.53 5.86 -22.88
CA SER A 51 36.53 5.96 -21.80
C SER A 51 35.37 6.92 -22.10
N ALA A 52 34.16 6.51 -21.73
CA ALA A 52 33.01 7.38 -21.52
C ALA A 52 32.64 7.39 -20.03
N ALA A 53 32.34 8.56 -19.46
CA ALA A 53 31.97 8.70 -18.04
C ALA A 53 30.46 8.55 -17.85
N SER A 54 30.03 7.70 -16.90
CA SER A 54 28.62 7.50 -16.58
C SER A 54 28.12 8.42 -15.46
N SER A 55 26.96 9.04 -15.66
CA SER A 55 26.21 9.73 -14.61
C SER A 55 25.44 8.70 -13.78
N ASN A 56 26.05 8.20 -12.71
CA ASN A 56 25.42 7.21 -11.83
C ASN A 56 24.32 7.85 -10.97
N ASN A 57 23.05 7.52 -11.24
CA ASN A 57 21.93 7.76 -10.31
C ASN A 57 20.77 6.75 -10.46
N THR A 58 21.02 5.59 -11.09
CA THR A 58 20.03 4.51 -11.23
C THR A 58 20.29 3.45 -10.17
N TYR A 59 19.47 3.44 -9.10
CA TYR A 59 19.59 2.46 -8.02
C TYR A 59 18.93 1.13 -8.43
N ILE A 60 19.70 0.21 -9.03
CA ILE A 60 19.21 -1.11 -9.41
C ILE A 60 19.12 -1.98 -8.15
N MET A 61 17.90 -2.19 -7.65
CA MET A 61 17.63 -3.09 -6.53
C MET A 61 17.83 -4.56 -6.96
N PRO A 62 18.46 -5.42 -6.13
CA PRO A 62 18.59 -6.83 -6.43
C PRO A 62 17.22 -7.54 -6.40
N ASN A 63 17.03 -8.50 -7.31
CA ASN A 63 15.77 -9.22 -7.48
C ASN A 63 15.38 -10.02 -6.22
N SER A 64 14.24 -9.69 -5.62
CA SER A 64 13.50 -10.65 -4.78
C SER A 64 12.95 -11.76 -5.69
N PRO A 65 13.11 -13.06 -5.33
CA PRO A 65 12.70 -14.16 -6.20
C PRO A 65 11.18 -14.25 -6.33
N ILE A 66 10.72 -14.73 -7.50
CA ILE A 66 9.31 -14.88 -7.86
C ILE A 66 9.06 -16.32 -8.30
N LYS A 67 8.03 -16.97 -7.74
CA LYS A 67 6.84 -17.48 -8.47
C LYS A 67 5.94 -18.33 -7.56
N SER A 68 4.70 -18.52 -8.04
CA SER A 68 3.69 -19.45 -7.51
C SER A 68 3.27 -19.24 -6.04
N ARG A 69 2.41 -18.24 -5.81
CA ARG A 69 1.39 -18.34 -4.76
C ARG A 69 0.14 -19.00 -5.34
N GLY A 70 -0.35 -20.00 -4.62
CA GLY A 70 -1.76 -20.35 -4.56
C GLY A 70 -2.13 -20.46 -3.09
N THR A 71 -2.88 -19.51 -2.54
CA THR A 71 -3.21 -19.49 -1.10
C THR A 71 -4.41 -20.38 -0.79
N LEU A 72 -4.16 -21.64 -0.42
CA LEU A 72 -5.18 -22.51 0.18
C LEU A 72 -5.35 -22.21 1.69
N ASP A 73 -5.99 -21.07 1.96
CA ASP A 73 -6.67 -20.78 3.23
C ASP A 73 -8.20 -20.86 3.11
N GLY A 74 -8.72 -21.15 1.92
CA GLY A 74 -10.16 -21.14 1.62
C GLY A 74 -10.82 -19.75 1.68
N TYR A 75 -10.19 -18.77 2.32
CA TYR A 75 -10.65 -17.39 2.41
C TYR A 75 -10.72 -16.73 1.03
N ARG A 76 -11.94 -16.65 0.50
CA ARG A 76 -12.30 -15.80 -0.62
C ARG A 76 -13.17 -14.65 -0.09
N PRO A 77 -12.86 -13.38 -0.43
CA PRO A 77 -13.73 -12.25 -0.11
C PRO A 77 -15.19 -12.50 -0.47
N ARG A 78 -16.09 -12.24 0.48
CA ARG A 78 -17.52 -12.51 0.30
C ARG A 78 -18.17 -11.34 -0.43
N VAL A 79 -18.71 -11.63 -1.60
CA VAL A 79 -19.67 -10.76 -2.28
C VAL A 79 -21.06 -10.96 -1.67
N THR A 80 -21.74 -9.86 -1.34
CA THR A 80 -23.13 -9.84 -0.85
C THR A 80 -23.94 -8.86 -1.70
N ARG A 81 -25.09 -9.28 -2.22
CA ARG A 81 -26.02 -8.39 -2.92
C ARG A 81 -26.75 -7.52 -1.89
N THR A 82 -26.71 -6.22 -2.11
CA THR A 82 -27.37 -5.19 -1.32
C THR A 82 -28.88 -5.16 -1.59
N LEU A 83 -29.62 -4.52 -0.69
CA LEU A 83 -31.08 -4.44 -0.71
C LEU A 83 -31.53 -2.98 -0.52
N GLY A 84 -32.84 -2.72 -0.67
CA GLY A 84 -33.39 -1.37 -0.52
C GLY A 84 -33.28 -0.56 -1.83
N GLN A 85 -32.75 0.66 -1.73
CA GLN A 85 -32.52 1.52 -2.90
C GLN A 85 -31.47 0.95 -3.85
N ARG A 86 -31.48 1.42 -5.11
CA ARG A 86 -30.54 0.99 -6.15
C ARG A 86 -29.77 2.20 -6.70
N PRO A 87 -28.62 2.56 -6.12
CA PRO A 87 -27.77 3.62 -6.68
C PRO A 87 -27.31 3.23 -8.08
N ALA A 88 -27.36 4.16 -9.03
CA ALA A 88 -26.69 3.97 -10.32
C ALA A 88 -25.18 3.85 -10.14
N CYS A 89 -24.52 3.13 -11.04
CA CYS A 89 -23.07 3.05 -11.17
C CYS A 89 -22.47 4.35 -11.75
N LEU A 90 -22.76 5.48 -11.10
CA LEU A 90 -22.28 6.81 -11.49
C LEU A 90 -20.75 6.84 -11.62
N VAL A 91 -20.26 7.79 -12.38
CA VAL A 91 -18.84 8.15 -12.52
C VAL A 91 -18.54 9.32 -11.60
N ASN A 92 -17.36 9.29 -10.96
CA ASN A 92 -16.84 10.36 -10.11
C ASN A 92 -17.78 10.85 -8.99
N ALA A 93 -18.60 9.96 -8.42
CA ALA A 93 -19.23 10.21 -7.11
C ALA A 93 -18.18 10.06 -5.99
N SER A 94 -18.47 10.61 -4.81
CA SER A 94 -17.68 10.32 -3.61
C SER A 94 -18.30 9.16 -2.82
N VAL A 95 -17.50 8.17 -2.41
CA VAL A 95 -17.97 7.02 -1.59
C VAL A 95 -17.06 6.84 -0.36
N THR A 96 -17.58 7.19 0.81
CA THR A 96 -16.77 7.36 2.04
C THR A 96 -17.37 6.54 3.19
N TYR A 97 -16.56 5.67 3.80
CA TYR A 97 -16.90 5.04 5.09
C TYR A 97 -16.95 6.10 6.20
N CYS A 98 -18.04 6.11 6.97
CA CYS A 98 -18.38 7.19 7.92
C CYS A 98 -18.49 6.70 9.37
N GLY A 99 -17.77 5.63 9.73
CA GLY A 99 -17.90 4.98 11.03
C GLY A 99 -19.22 4.23 11.20
N ASN A 100 -19.43 3.63 12.38
CA ASN A 100 -20.68 2.99 12.79
C ASN A 100 -21.27 1.98 11.77
N ASN A 101 -20.41 1.26 11.01
CA ASN A 101 -20.80 0.36 9.92
C ASN A 101 -21.60 1.01 8.76
N HIS A 102 -21.39 2.29 8.48
CA HIS A 102 -22.06 2.99 7.39
C HIS A 102 -21.10 3.50 6.31
N ILE A 103 -21.50 3.35 5.04
CA ILE A 103 -20.88 4.01 3.89
C ILE A 103 -21.87 5.04 3.33
N TYR A 104 -21.41 6.24 3.01
CA TYR A 104 -22.20 7.25 2.32
C TYR A 104 -21.65 7.44 0.90
N ALA A 105 -22.56 7.53 -0.07
CA ALA A 105 -22.32 7.89 -1.46
C ALA A 105 -23.02 9.24 -1.74
N PHE A 106 -22.34 10.14 -2.45
CA PHE A 106 -22.87 11.46 -2.77
C PHE A 106 -22.36 11.99 -4.12
N GLY A 107 -23.28 12.60 -4.88
CA GLY A 107 -23.03 13.19 -6.19
C GLY A 107 -22.68 12.17 -7.26
N GLY A 108 -21.99 12.62 -8.32
CA GLY A 108 -21.59 11.82 -9.47
C GLY A 108 -22.39 12.10 -10.73
N PHE A 109 -21.97 11.48 -11.83
CA PHE A 109 -22.47 11.69 -13.19
C PHE A 109 -22.81 10.35 -13.86
N ASP A 110 -23.95 10.26 -14.54
CA ASP A 110 -24.32 9.06 -15.29
C ASP A 110 -23.81 9.14 -16.74
N GLN A 111 -22.91 8.22 -17.09
CA GLN A 111 -22.31 8.08 -18.42
C GLN A 111 -23.32 7.74 -19.54
N TYR A 112 -24.54 7.31 -19.21
CA TYR A 112 -25.56 6.94 -20.20
C TYR A 112 -26.60 8.04 -20.48
N THR A 113 -26.94 8.85 -19.47
CA THR A 113 -27.94 9.93 -19.57
C THR A 113 -27.37 11.35 -19.66
N ASP A 114 -26.06 11.53 -19.40
CA ASP A 114 -25.37 12.83 -19.25
C ASP A 114 -25.83 13.62 -18.00
N GLU A 115 -26.61 13.00 -17.09
CA GLU A 115 -27.13 13.63 -15.88
C GLU A 115 -26.11 13.67 -14.73
N VAL A 116 -26.06 14.81 -14.01
CA VAL A 116 -25.27 14.99 -12.79
C VAL A 116 -26.21 14.99 -11.57
N TYR A 117 -25.82 14.33 -10.49
CA TYR A 117 -26.65 14.12 -9.30
C TYR A 117 -26.15 14.88 -8.05
N ASN A 118 -27.02 15.03 -7.05
CA ASN A 118 -26.71 15.48 -5.69
C ASN A 118 -27.34 14.59 -4.59
N HIS A 119 -27.83 13.40 -4.93
CA HIS A 119 -28.46 12.51 -3.96
C HIS A 119 -27.47 12.05 -2.90
N VAL A 120 -27.91 12.02 -1.63
CA VAL A 120 -27.19 11.41 -0.51
C VAL A 120 -27.74 10.01 -0.29
N LEU A 121 -26.91 9.01 -0.54
CA LEU A 121 -27.25 7.59 -0.40
C LEU A 121 -26.40 6.96 0.69
N LYS A 122 -27.02 6.13 1.53
CA LYS A 122 -26.40 5.54 2.72
C LYS A 122 -26.59 4.02 2.70
N LEU A 123 -25.49 3.29 2.75
CA LEU A 123 -25.44 1.85 2.92
C LEU A 123 -25.14 1.52 4.40
N ASP A 124 -26.03 0.77 5.05
CA ASP A 124 -25.74 0.07 6.30
C ASP A 124 -25.09 -1.29 5.98
N LEU A 125 -23.88 -1.52 6.50
CA LEU A 125 -23.12 -2.77 6.32
C LEU A 125 -23.61 -3.92 7.22
N VAL A 126 -24.47 -3.66 8.21
CA VAL A 126 -25.08 -4.71 9.03
C VAL A 126 -26.25 -5.36 8.27
N SER A 127 -27.22 -4.56 7.82
CA SER A 127 -28.37 -5.04 7.03
C SER A 127 -28.09 -5.19 5.53
N HIS A 128 -26.96 -4.66 5.03
CA HIS A 128 -26.62 -4.52 3.61
C HIS A 128 -27.68 -3.74 2.81
N GLN A 129 -28.33 -2.75 3.43
CA GLN A 129 -29.38 -1.94 2.81
C GLN A 129 -28.92 -0.54 2.42
N TRP A 130 -29.15 -0.20 1.15
CA TRP A 130 -29.09 1.17 0.65
C TRP A 130 -30.37 1.92 0.99
N SER A 131 -30.22 3.15 1.46
CA SER A 131 -31.28 4.10 1.78
C SER A 131 -30.97 5.45 1.16
N LEU A 132 -32.00 6.15 0.67
CA LEU A 132 -31.91 7.58 0.38
C LEU A 132 -31.98 8.32 1.71
N VAL A 133 -31.11 9.30 1.91
CA VAL A 133 -31.08 10.08 3.16
C VAL A 133 -31.91 11.34 2.98
N ASP A 134 -33.03 11.43 3.69
CA ASP A 134 -33.75 12.70 3.88
C ASP A 134 -32.78 13.71 4.51
N ASN A 135 -32.49 14.79 3.79
CA ASN A 135 -31.47 15.77 4.16
C ASN A 135 -31.96 17.20 3.98
N TYR A 136 -31.41 18.12 4.76
CA TYR A 136 -31.94 19.47 4.97
C TYR A 136 -30.83 20.53 4.95
N GLY A 137 -31.20 21.81 4.99
CA GLY A 137 -30.26 22.93 5.08
C GLY A 137 -29.76 23.45 3.73
N ASP A 138 -28.47 23.78 3.67
CA ASP A 138 -27.80 24.34 2.48
C ASP A 138 -27.48 23.23 1.46
N ILE A 139 -28.52 22.55 0.95
CA ILE A 139 -28.37 21.36 0.09
C ILE A 139 -27.54 21.71 -1.16
N PRO A 140 -26.42 21.01 -1.42
CA PRO A 140 -25.54 21.30 -2.55
C PRO A 140 -26.22 21.06 -3.89
N GLY A 141 -25.93 21.93 -4.86
CA GLY A 141 -26.21 21.67 -6.27
C GLY A 141 -25.43 20.45 -6.81
N VAL A 142 -25.96 19.89 -7.90
CA VAL A 142 -25.43 18.67 -8.57
C VAL A 142 -23.96 18.81 -8.93
N ARG A 143 -23.17 17.76 -8.62
CA ARG A 143 -21.73 17.77 -8.82
C ARG A 143 -21.11 16.38 -8.97
N MET A 144 -20.05 16.31 -9.76
CA MET A 144 -19.16 15.16 -9.91
C MET A 144 -17.70 15.57 -9.67
N GLY A 145 -16.82 14.62 -9.35
CA GLY A 145 -15.38 14.86 -9.21
C GLY A 145 -14.99 15.74 -8.02
N HIS A 146 -15.89 15.91 -7.05
CA HIS A 146 -15.62 16.50 -5.74
C HIS A 146 -14.95 15.48 -4.81
N THR A 147 -14.34 15.97 -3.74
CA THR A 147 -13.84 15.12 -2.64
C THR A 147 -14.78 15.18 -1.45
N ALA A 148 -15.01 14.06 -0.75
CA ALA A 148 -15.75 14.02 0.52
C ALA A 148 -14.92 13.37 1.63
N THR A 149 -14.35 14.19 2.51
CA THR A 149 -13.41 13.75 3.57
C THR A 149 -14.14 13.70 4.92
N LEU A 150 -14.01 12.58 5.66
CA LEU A 150 -14.56 12.46 7.01
C LEU A 150 -13.76 13.33 8.00
N TYR A 151 -14.48 14.09 8.83
CA TYR A 151 -13.93 14.97 9.85
C TYR A 151 -14.61 14.71 11.19
N GLN A 152 -13.80 14.56 12.25
CA GLN A 152 -14.22 14.32 13.64
C GLN A 152 -15.20 13.12 13.84
N GLY A 153 -15.25 12.20 12.87
CA GLY A 153 -16.15 11.03 12.88
C GLY A 153 -17.64 11.34 12.70
N ASP A 154 -18.04 12.60 12.54
CA ASP A 154 -19.46 13.00 12.46
C ASP A 154 -19.82 14.01 11.35
N LYS A 155 -18.84 14.46 10.56
CA LYS A 155 -19.06 15.39 9.44
C LYS A 155 -18.34 14.93 8.18
N LEU A 156 -18.98 15.09 7.02
CA LEU A 156 -18.33 14.99 5.72
C LEU A 156 -18.05 16.41 5.20
N LEU A 157 -16.77 16.67 4.90
CA LEU A 157 -16.30 17.88 4.24
C LEU A 157 -16.32 17.64 2.73
N VAL A 158 -17.30 18.22 2.03
CA VAL A 158 -17.39 18.19 0.56
C VAL A 158 -16.72 19.43 0.00
N PHE A 159 -15.70 19.24 -0.84
CA PHE A 159 -15.00 20.35 -1.50
C PHE A 159 -14.97 20.22 -3.03
N GLY A 160 -15.36 21.30 -3.70
CA GLY A 160 -15.24 21.47 -5.15
C GLY A 160 -16.14 20.55 -5.98
N GLY A 161 -15.60 20.09 -7.11
CA GLY A 161 -16.29 19.32 -8.15
C GLY A 161 -16.62 20.13 -9.39
N GLU A 162 -17.32 19.51 -10.33
CA GLU A 162 -17.85 20.10 -11.57
C GLU A 162 -19.36 19.86 -11.61
N ASN A 163 -20.16 20.90 -11.96
CA ASN A 163 -21.62 20.80 -12.06
C ASN A 163 -22.11 20.50 -13.49
N GLU A 164 -23.42 20.32 -13.64
CA GLU A 164 -24.12 20.14 -14.94
C GLU A 164 -23.80 21.22 -15.99
N HIS A 165 -23.40 22.42 -15.58
CA HIS A 165 -23.02 23.52 -16.48
C HIS A 165 -21.49 23.55 -16.76
N ARG A 166 -20.77 22.46 -16.49
CA ARG A 166 -19.31 22.32 -16.62
C ARG A 166 -18.53 23.43 -15.90
N THR A 167 -19.10 23.91 -14.80
CA THR A 167 -18.51 24.95 -13.95
C THR A 167 -17.83 24.30 -12.76
N TYR A 168 -16.53 24.53 -12.64
CA TYR A 168 -15.70 24.03 -11.56
C TYR A 168 -15.94 24.81 -10.27
N LEU A 169 -16.24 24.09 -9.20
CA LEU A 169 -16.67 24.63 -7.91
C LEU A 169 -15.49 24.79 -6.95
N SER A 170 -15.55 25.80 -6.07
CA SER A 170 -14.55 26.12 -5.03
C SER A 170 -15.19 26.26 -3.64
N ASP A 171 -16.42 25.78 -3.48
CA ASP A 171 -17.13 25.76 -2.22
C ASP A 171 -16.66 24.62 -1.32
N LEU A 172 -16.61 24.90 -0.01
CA LEU A 172 -16.70 23.89 1.03
C LEU A 172 -18.16 23.85 1.48
N ILE A 173 -18.75 22.65 1.56
CA ILE A 173 -20.04 22.41 2.19
C ILE A 173 -19.88 21.22 3.13
N ILE A 174 -20.46 21.33 4.33
CA ILE A 174 -20.33 20.32 5.39
C ILE A 174 -21.68 19.62 5.59
N PHE A 175 -21.68 18.29 5.49
CA PHE A 175 -22.82 17.44 5.85
C PHE A 175 -22.62 16.90 7.26
N ASP A 176 -23.55 17.19 8.17
CA ASP A 176 -23.56 16.59 9.51
C ASP A 176 -24.26 15.23 9.50
N LEU A 177 -23.51 14.18 9.83
CA LEU A 177 -23.95 12.78 9.76
C LEU A 177 -24.96 12.40 10.86
N LYS A 178 -25.14 13.24 11.90
CA LYS A 178 -26.07 13.01 13.01
C LYS A 178 -27.42 13.68 12.77
N THR A 179 -27.42 14.85 12.12
CA THR A 179 -28.65 15.63 11.85
C THR A 179 -29.12 15.58 10.39
N ALA A 180 -28.33 14.98 9.49
CA ALA A 180 -28.55 14.99 8.04
C ALA A 180 -28.70 16.42 7.46
N HIS A 181 -27.97 17.38 8.05
CA HIS A 181 -28.07 18.79 7.68
C HIS A 181 -26.80 19.25 6.95
N TRP A 182 -26.99 19.88 5.78
CA TRP A 182 -25.95 20.57 5.04
C TRP A 182 -25.76 21.99 5.57
N THR A 183 -24.52 22.44 5.63
CA THR A 183 -24.16 23.81 6.03
C THR A 183 -23.02 24.33 5.16
N GLN A 184 -23.12 25.57 4.67
CA GLN A 184 -22.03 26.24 3.96
C GLN A 184 -21.28 27.20 4.90
N PRO A 185 -20.11 26.81 5.46
CA PRO A 185 -19.34 27.68 6.35
C PRO A 185 -18.79 28.90 5.59
N SER A 186 -18.76 30.05 6.27
CA SER A 186 -18.13 31.26 5.74
C SER A 186 -16.61 31.12 5.76
N VAL A 187 -16.01 30.84 4.61
CA VAL A 187 -14.55 30.71 4.45
C VAL A 187 -13.89 32.06 4.15
N THR A 188 -12.65 32.22 4.60
CA THR A 188 -11.83 33.43 4.48
C THR A 188 -10.45 33.12 3.88
N GLY A 189 -9.65 34.15 3.61
CA GLY A 189 -8.33 33.99 2.97
C GLY A 189 -8.40 33.87 1.44
N PRO A 190 -7.27 33.55 0.77
CA PRO A 190 -7.20 33.38 -0.67
C PRO A 190 -7.81 32.03 -1.10
N VAL A 191 -9.13 32.00 -1.27
CA VAL A 191 -9.87 30.82 -1.73
C VAL A 191 -9.25 30.27 -3.03
N PRO A 192 -8.94 28.95 -3.10
CA PRO A 192 -8.36 28.35 -4.30
C PRO A 192 -9.32 28.39 -5.49
N LYS A 193 -8.78 28.30 -6.71
CA LYS A 193 -9.58 28.11 -7.93
C LYS A 193 -10.47 26.89 -7.80
N GLY A 194 -11.69 27.01 -8.35
CA GLY A 194 -12.62 25.90 -8.45
C GLY A 194 -12.04 24.77 -9.29
N ARG A 195 -12.25 23.54 -8.86
CA ARG A 195 -11.55 22.35 -9.37
C ARG A 195 -12.32 21.06 -9.16
N ALA A 196 -12.05 20.09 -10.00
CA ALA A 196 -12.54 18.72 -9.89
C ALA A 196 -11.37 17.72 -10.02
N ARG A 197 -11.59 16.46 -9.65
CA ARG A 197 -10.62 15.35 -9.76
C ARG A 197 -9.29 15.60 -9.00
N HIS A 198 -9.33 16.49 -8.01
CA HIS A 198 -8.25 16.75 -7.05
C HIS A 198 -8.26 15.69 -5.94
N ALA A 199 -7.15 15.55 -5.22
CA ALA A 199 -7.13 14.79 -3.97
C ALA A 199 -7.31 15.73 -2.77
N ALA A 200 -7.91 15.21 -1.68
CA ALA A 200 -8.07 15.93 -0.43
C ALA A 200 -7.73 15.04 0.76
N VAL A 201 -6.95 15.56 1.72
CA VAL A 201 -6.50 14.83 2.92
C VAL A 201 -6.57 15.71 4.17
N LEU A 202 -6.79 15.09 5.32
CA LEU A 202 -6.92 15.77 6.62
C LEU A 202 -5.68 15.56 7.49
N HIS A 203 -5.12 16.63 8.06
CA HIS A 203 -4.04 16.57 9.04
C HIS A 203 -4.12 17.77 10.00
N GLU A 204 -4.08 17.54 11.32
CA GLU A 204 -4.12 18.60 12.36
C GLU A 204 -5.28 19.62 12.28
N ASP A 205 -6.48 19.16 11.90
CA ASP A 205 -7.65 20.00 11.57
C ASP A 205 -7.40 20.98 10.40
N LYS A 206 -6.52 20.60 9.46
CA LYS A 206 -6.28 21.29 8.20
C LYS A 206 -6.68 20.35 7.06
N LEU A 207 -7.57 20.80 6.18
CA LEU A 207 -7.97 20.08 4.97
C LEU A 207 -7.04 20.50 3.82
N PHE A 208 -6.07 19.65 3.47
CA PHE A 208 -5.17 19.87 2.34
C PHE A 208 -5.84 19.46 1.03
N ILE A 209 -5.73 20.29 0.01
CA ILE A 209 -6.21 20.06 -1.36
C ILE A 209 -5.01 20.03 -2.30
N VAL A 210 -4.93 19.01 -3.16
CA VAL A 210 -3.81 18.78 -4.10
C VAL A 210 -4.31 18.64 -5.53
N GLY A 211 -3.75 19.43 -6.45
CA GLY A 211 -3.93 19.28 -7.89
C GLY A 211 -5.38 19.33 -8.38
N GLY A 212 -5.72 18.46 -9.32
CA GLY A 212 -7.02 18.42 -10.02
C GLY A 212 -6.99 19.16 -11.37
N ILE A 213 -8.17 19.35 -11.97
CA ILE A 213 -8.38 20.09 -13.22
C ILE A 213 -9.30 21.30 -13.02
N THR A 214 -9.15 22.32 -13.87
CA THR A 214 -9.97 23.54 -13.87
C THR A 214 -10.07 24.18 -15.26
N GLY A 215 -11.17 24.91 -15.50
CA GLY A 215 -11.39 25.69 -16.72
C GLY A 215 -11.74 24.85 -17.96
N HIS A 216 -12.13 25.53 -19.04
CA HIS A 216 -12.69 24.89 -20.25
C HIS A 216 -11.73 23.92 -20.94
N ASP A 217 -10.41 24.14 -20.83
CA ASP A 217 -9.37 23.30 -21.45
C ASP A 217 -8.90 22.14 -20.55
N ASN A 218 -9.58 21.86 -19.42
CA ASN A 218 -9.17 20.89 -18.40
C ASN A 218 -7.74 21.12 -17.85
N TYR A 219 -7.37 22.38 -17.59
CA TYR A 219 -6.02 22.73 -17.17
C TYR A 219 -5.64 22.03 -15.85
N VAL A 220 -4.59 21.22 -15.89
CA VAL A 220 -4.08 20.46 -14.75
C VAL A 220 -3.38 21.40 -13.76
N LEU A 221 -3.82 21.36 -12.51
CA LEU A 221 -3.30 22.17 -11.42
C LEU A 221 -2.09 21.48 -10.79
N ASP A 222 -1.01 22.24 -10.57
CA ASP A 222 0.21 21.81 -9.86
C ASP A 222 0.32 22.35 -8.42
N ASP A 223 -0.79 22.83 -7.86
CA ASP A 223 -0.81 23.48 -6.54
C ASP A 223 -1.29 22.59 -5.38
N ILE A 224 -0.76 22.90 -4.20
CA ILE A 224 -1.23 22.46 -2.89
C ILE A 224 -1.62 23.68 -2.05
N CYS A 225 -2.74 23.58 -1.34
CA CYS A 225 -3.19 24.54 -0.33
C CYS A 225 -3.86 23.78 0.82
N TYR A 226 -4.13 24.45 1.94
CA TYR A 226 -4.95 23.90 3.02
C TYR A 226 -6.01 24.90 3.50
N LEU A 227 -7.11 24.39 4.02
CA LEU A 227 -8.08 25.15 4.80
C LEU A 227 -7.90 24.79 6.28
N ASP A 228 -7.61 25.78 7.12
CA ASP A 228 -7.65 25.63 8.58
C ASP A 228 -9.11 25.53 9.02
N LEU A 229 -9.51 24.37 9.59
CA LEU A 229 -10.90 24.08 9.98
C LEU A 229 -11.28 24.64 11.35
N LYS A 230 -10.32 25.24 12.09
CA LYS A 230 -10.57 25.93 13.36
C LYS A 230 -10.96 27.39 13.13
N THR A 231 -10.45 28.00 12.05
CA THR A 231 -10.66 29.41 11.68
C THR A 231 -11.48 29.59 10.40
N PHE A 232 -11.67 28.52 9.62
CA PHE A 232 -12.19 28.57 8.25
C PHE A 232 -11.42 29.54 7.35
N THR A 233 -10.09 29.59 7.50
CA THR A 233 -9.20 30.43 6.68
C THR A 233 -8.32 29.56 5.76
N TRP A 234 -8.37 29.84 4.46
CA TRP A 234 -7.49 29.22 3.47
C TRP A 234 -6.05 29.72 3.62
N SER A 235 -5.10 28.80 3.44
CA SER A 235 -3.71 29.11 3.15
C SER A 235 -3.58 29.72 1.75
N ARG A 236 -2.45 30.38 1.49
CA ARG A 236 -2.01 30.59 0.11
C ARG A 236 -1.82 29.25 -0.61
N SER A 237 -1.97 29.22 -1.93
CA SER A 237 -1.45 28.12 -2.75
C SER A 237 0.08 28.13 -2.81
N TRP A 238 0.64 26.93 -2.90
CA TRP A 238 2.03 26.64 -3.20
C TRP A 238 2.14 25.63 -4.34
N ARG A 239 3.29 25.57 -5.02
CA ARG A 239 3.55 24.64 -6.12
C ARG A 239 4.13 23.31 -5.62
N PHE A 240 3.54 22.18 -6.01
CA PHE A 240 3.92 20.84 -5.57
C PHE A 240 4.01 19.85 -6.73
N VAL A 241 2.89 19.31 -7.22
CA VAL A 241 2.86 18.30 -8.30
C VAL A 241 1.59 18.42 -9.14
N GLY A 242 1.73 18.45 -10.46
CA GLY A 242 0.61 18.54 -11.42
C GLY A 242 0.05 17.16 -11.76
N ARG A 243 -1.23 16.92 -11.42
CA ARG A 243 -2.02 15.72 -11.79
C ARG A 243 -3.47 15.79 -11.32
N PHE A 244 -4.31 14.93 -11.88
CA PHE A 244 -5.70 14.69 -11.47
C PHE A 244 -6.01 13.19 -11.43
N ASP A 245 -7.19 12.80 -10.90
CA ASP A 245 -7.59 11.39 -10.64
C ASP A 245 -6.54 10.59 -9.84
N HIS A 246 -5.81 11.28 -8.96
CA HIS A 246 -4.71 10.75 -8.16
C HIS A 246 -5.13 10.50 -6.70
N SER A 247 -4.32 9.75 -5.95
CA SER A 247 -4.65 9.31 -4.60
C SER A 247 -3.62 9.80 -3.59
N ALA A 248 -4.05 10.60 -2.62
CA ALA A 248 -3.19 11.18 -1.60
C ALA A 248 -3.50 10.63 -0.19
N TYR A 249 -2.50 10.65 0.69
CA TYR A 249 -2.63 10.19 2.09
C TYR A 249 -1.65 10.89 3.04
N ILE A 250 -1.90 10.78 4.34
CA ILE A 250 -1.07 11.35 5.41
C ILE A 250 -0.41 10.20 6.20
N TYR A 251 0.92 10.15 6.20
CA TYR A 251 1.66 9.17 7.01
C TYR A 251 3.04 9.71 7.41
N GLY A 252 3.34 9.71 8.71
CA GLY A 252 4.62 10.21 9.24
C GLY A 252 4.86 11.69 8.93
N ASP A 253 3.89 12.54 9.24
CA ASP A 253 3.88 14.01 9.01
C ASP A 253 4.17 14.44 7.56
N ARG A 254 3.84 13.54 6.60
CA ARG A 254 4.02 13.76 5.17
C ARG A 254 2.72 13.58 4.40
N VAL A 255 2.50 14.46 3.44
CA VAL A 255 1.52 14.26 2.35
C VAL A 255 2.18 13.36 1.33
N TRP A 256 1.65 12.14 1.15
CA TRP A 256 2.03 11.23 0.07
C TRP A 256 1.01 11.35 -1.07
N VAL A 257 1.49 11.25 -2.32
CA VAL A 257 0.69 11.32 -3.54
C VAL A 257 1.15 10.21 -4.49
N PHE A 258 0.22 9.39 -4.95
CA PHE A 258 0.48 8.32 -5.92
C PHE A 258 -0.58 8.29 -7.03
N GLY A 259 -0.20 7.77 -8.20
CA GLY A 259 -1.12 7.53 -9.29
C GLY A 259 -1.57 8.81 -10.02
N GLY A 260 -2.68 8.69 -10.73
CA GLY A 260 -3.34 9.77 -11.47
C GLY A 260 -2.88 9.91 -12.92
N LEU A 261 -3.35 11.00 -13.54
CA LEU A 261 -3.15 11.35 -14.94
C LEU A 261 -2.36 12.66 -15.06
N SER A 262 -1.49 12.74 -16.08
CA SER A 262 -0.72 13.95 -16.44
C SER A 262 -1.53 14.93 -17.30
N GLU A 263 -0.94 16.09 -17.61
CA GLU A 263 -1.44 17.03 -18.63
C GLU A 263 -1.54 16.38 -20.02
N ASP A 264 -0.68 15.40 -20.32
CA ASP A 264 -0.71 14.58 -21.55
C ASP A 264 -1.72 13.41 -21.50
N MET A 265 -2.54 13.31 -20.44
CA MET A 265 -3.46 12.18 -20.16
C MET A 265 -2.77 10.82 -19.91
N ASP A 266 -1.45 10.80 -19.65
CA ASP A 266 -0.71 9.56 -19.33
C ASP A 266 -0.93 9.12 -17.88
N LYS A 267 -1.12 7.81 -17.64
CA LYS A 267 -1.16 7.22 -16.28
C LYS A 267 0.20 7.30 -15.61
N ILE A 268 0.28 7.95 -14.44
CA ILE A 268 1.54 8.18 -13.72
C ILE A 268 1.74 7.15 -12.59
N GLY A 269 2.68 6.23 -12.77
CA GLY A 269 3.10 5.25 -11.74
C GLY A 269 4.24 5.74 -10.82
N ASP A 270 4.22 7.00 -10.38
CA ASP A 270 5.22 7.55 -9.45
C ASP A 270 4.61 7.96 -8.09
N LEU A 271 5.48 8.00 -7.09
CA LEU A 271 5.19 8.41 -5.73
C LEU A 271 5.87 9.75 -5.44
N TRP A 272 5.10 10.71 -4.96
CA TRP A 272 5.61 12.00 -4.47
C TRP A 272 5.30 12.14 -2.99
N TRP A 273 6.15 12.82 -2.24
CA TRP A 273 5.82 13.24 -0.89
C TRP A 273 6.37 14.62 -0.53
N LEU A 274 5.64 15.30 0.35
CA LEU A 274 5.99 16.57 0.97
C LEU A 274 6.05 16.38 2.48
N ASP A 275 7.20 16.67 3.07
CA ASP A 275 7.35 16.75 4.53
C ASP A 275 6.74 18.06 5.06
N LEU A 276 5.75 17.94 5.95
CA LEU A 276 5.08 19.09 6.57
C LEU A 276 5.84 19.57 7.82
N LYS A 277 6.64 18.69 8.44
CA LYS A 277 7.12 18.86 9.82
C LYS A 277 8.19 19.96 9.92
N GLY A 278 8.01 20.86 10.88
CA GLY A 278 8.96 21.95 11.14
C GLY A 278 8.95 23.03 10.06
N SER A 279 7.84 23.14 9.31
CA SER A 279 7.59 24.23 8.37
C SER A 279 6.59 25.21 8.97
N PRO A 280 7.01 26.41 9.40
CA PRO A 280 6.13 27.39 10.04
C PRO A 280 4.92 27.81 9.20
N ALA A 281 4.97 27.59 7.89
CA ALA A 281 3.89 27.87 6.95
C ALA A 281 2.75 26.83 6.96
N PHE A 282 3.02 25.62 7.45
CA PHE A 282 2.02 24.58 7.75
C PHE A 282 1.67 24.54 9.24
N ASP A 283 2.61 24.91 10.13
CA ASP A 283 2.39 24.91 11.58
C ASP A 283 1.47 26.06 12.07
N SER A 284 1.59 27.25 11.47
CA SER A 284 0.91 28.47 11.94
C SER A 284 -0.35 28.82 11.14
N ALA A 285 -1.38 29.34 11.82
CA ALA A 285 -2.61 29.83 11.20
C ALA A 285 -2.30 30.93 10.15
N PRO A 286 -2.93 30.89 8.97
CA PRO A 286 -2.54 31.69 7.80
C PRO A 286 -2.60 33.20 8.09
N HIS A 287 -1.42 33.82 8.13
CA HIS A 287 -1.28 35.25 8.43
C HIS A 287 -1.87 36.13 7.31
N VAL A 288 -2.94 36.86 7.65
CA VAL A 288 -3.59 37.83 6.76
C VAL A 288 -2.74 39.10 6.64
N GLY A 289 -1.67 39.02 5.86
CA GLY A 289 -0.76 40.15 5.59
C GLY A 289 -1.34 41.15 4.60
N ILE A 290 -1.47 42.41 5.00
CA ILE A 290 -2.00 43.52 4.17
C ILE A 290 -0.94 44.00 3.17
N TYR A 291 -0.63 43.19 2.15
CA TYR A 291 0.42 43.46 1.16
C TYR A 291 0.10 43.05 -0.28
N ASP A 292 -1.06 43.47 -0.81
CA ASP A 292 -1.14 43.88 -2.23
C ASP A 292 -2.28 44.89 -2.50
N ARG A 293 -2.04 46.17 -2.16
CA ARG A 293 -3.03 47.23 -2.47
C ARG A 293 -2.42 48.62 -2.68
N GLN A 294 -1.30 48.71 -3.40
CA GLN A 294 -0.69 50.00 -3.78
C GLN A 294 -0.11 50.02 -5.21
N SER A 295 -0.97 49.70 -6.19
CA SER A 295 -0.76 50.07 -7.60
C SER A 295 -1.88 51.00 -8.07
N GLY A 296 -1.80 52.27 -7.66
CA GLY A 296 -2.80 53.29 -7.99
C GLY A 296 -2.39 54.70 -7.56
N THR A 297 -2.18 55.57 -8.54
CA THR A 297 -2.11 57.05 -8.43
C THR A 297 -1.16 57.68 -7.39
N SER A 298 0.03 58.07 -7.83
CA SER A 298 0.52 59.46 -7.65
C SER A 298 1.50 59.83 -8.79
N ARG A 299 1.81 61.13 -8.93
CA ARG A 299 2.63 61.68 -10.04
C ARG A 299 4.10 61.82 -9.67
N ALA A 300 4.97 61.77 -10.67
CA ALA A 300 6.42 61.90 -10.53
C ALA A 300 6.90 63.34 -10.31
N VAL A 301 8.08 63.49 -9.67
CA VAL A 301 9.13 64.52 -9.91
C VAL A 301 10.36 64.19 -9.06
N GLY A 302 11.58 64.52 -9.52
CA GLY A 302 12.71 64.82 -8.61
C GLY A 302 13.78 63.74 -8.34
N SER A 303 14.65 63.48 -9.31
CA SER A 303 16.07 63.11 -9.09
C SER A 303 16.84 64.40 -8.68
N PRO A 304 17.94 64.44 -7.87
CA PRO A 304 19.15 63.63 -8.14
C PRO A 304 20.19 63.30 -7.04
N ARG A 305 21.07 62.34 -7.41
CA ARG A 305 22.53 62.17 -7.08
C ARG A 305 23.03 61.43 -5.83
N GLN A 306 23.96 60.51 -6.13
CA GLN A 306 25.03 59.81 -5.37
C GLN A 306 26.19 60.79 -5.03
N PRO A 307 27.16 60.50 -4.10
CA PRO A 307 28.03 59.29 -4.15
C PRO A 307 28.63 58.68 -2.85
N TYR A 308 29.00 57.39 -2.99
CA TYR A 308 30.15 56.64 -2.44
C TYR A 308 31.01 57.14 -1.26
N SER A 309 31.35 56.21 -0.35
CA SER A 309 32.69 56.07 0.25
C SER A 309 33.01 54.58 0.54
N MET A 310 34.30 54.23 0.68
CA MET A 310 34.82 52.87 0.83
C MET A 310 35.94 52.80 1.89
N THR A 311 35.87 51.86 2.83
CA THR A 311 37.01 51.46 3.69
C THR A 311 36.90 50.00 4.13
N HIS A 312 37.94 49.20 3.89
CA HIS A 312 38.15 47.86 4.47
C HIS A 312 39.10 47.92 5.69
N PRO A 313 39.19 46.84 6.49
CA PRO A 313 40.40 45.99 6.36
C PRO A 313 40.11 44.47 6.33
N PRO A 314 41.07 43.64 5.83
CA PRO A 314 40.98 42.16 5.79
C PRO A 314 41.99 41.48 6.77
N PRO A 315 42.37 40.19 6.65
CA PRO A 315 41.63 39.06 7.21
C PRO A 315 42.48 38.16 8.14
N ALA A 316 41.85 37.12 8.73
CA ALA A 316 42.55 35.99 9.37
C ALA A 316 42.13 34.67 8.70
N VAL A 317 43.03 33.68 8.65
CA VAL A 317 42.89 32.49 7.78
C VAL A 317 43.27 31.19 8.50
N GLY A 318 42.45 30.15 8.32
CA GLY A 318 42.77 28.75 8.59
C GLY A 318 41.60 27.96 9.19
N SER A 319 41.35 26.69 8.83
CA SER A 319 41.87 25.90 7.69
C SER A 319 41.03 24.61 7.54
N SER A 320 40.70 24.24 6.29
CA SER A 320 39.82 23.11 5.88
C SER A 320 38.34 23.22 6.33
N GLY A 321 37.35 22.78 5.53
CA GLY A 321 37.39 22.33 4.13
C GLY A 321 35.98 22.30 3.51
N TYR A 322 35.87 22.49 2.19
CA TYR A 322 34.65 22.39 1.37
C TYR A 322 33.41 23.18 1.84
N ALA A 323 33.34 24.46 1.50
CA ALA A 323 32.06 25.18 1.41
C ALA A 323 31.41 24.94 0.03
N ALA A 324 30.09 24.69 0.00
CA ALA A 324 29.36 24.40 -1.24
C ALA A 324 29.18 25.64 -2.13
N ASN A 325 28.94 25.41 -3.42
CA ASN A 325 29.00 26.41 -4.50
C ASN A 325 27.91 27.51 -4.42
N SER A 326 28.11 28.53 -3.60
CA SER A 326 27.25 29.74 -3.61
C SER A 326 27.65 30.71 -4.73
N ARG A 327 26.87 30.76 -5.82
CA ARG A 327 26.86 31.88 -6.77
C ARG A 327 25.61 32.73 -6.59
N THR A 328 25.76 33.89 -5.96
CA THR A 328 24.75 34.96 -6.01
C THR A 328 24.80 35.65 -7.37
N GLN A 329 23.75 35.56 -8.17
CA GLN A 329 23.59 36.35 -9.38
C GLN A 329 22.50 37.40 -9.18
N GLN A 330 22.89 38.63 -8.86
CA GLN A 330 21.96 39.76 -8.91
C GLN A 330 21.58 40.04 -10.37
N VAL A 331 20.28 40.06 -10.65
CA VAL A 331 19.72 40.49 -11.93
C VAL A 331 18.65 41.54 -11.64
N ASN A 332 18.92 42.80 -11.95
CA ASN A 332 17.89 43.83 -12.00
C ASN A 332 17.22 43.83 -13.39
N PRO A 333 15.91 44.13 -13.49
CA PRO A 333 15.07 43.42 -14.44
C PRO A 333 14.83 44.15 -15.78
N PRO A 334 14.63 43.42 -16.88
CA PRO A 334 13.81 43.91 -17.98
C PRO A 334 12.33 43.88 -17.57
N SER A 335 11.55 44.87 -18.00
CA SER A 335 10.14 45.02 -17.61
C SER A 335 9.23 44.00 -18.33
N PHE A 336 9.08 42.82 -17.74
CA PHE A 336 8.06 41.84 -18.11
C PHE A 336 7.00 41.76 -17.01
N GLN A 337 5.75 41.48 -17.42
CA GLN A 337 4.68 41.15 -16.49
C GLN A 337 5.07 39.87 -15.74
N LEU A 338 5.30 39.95 -14.43
CA LEU A 338 5.44 38.74 -13.62
C LEU A 338 4.10 37.98 -13.67
N LYS A 339 4.08 36.85 -14.37
CA LYS A 339 3.21 35.74 -13.98
C LYS A 339 3.71 35.31 -12.59
N THR A 340 3.04 35.78 -11.54
CA THR A 340 3.40 35.47 -10.16
C THR A 340 3.05 34.01 -9.86
N PHE A 341 3.92 33.09 -10.30
CA PHE A 341 3.80 31.67 -10.00
C PHE A 341 3.75 31.45 -8.49
N SER A 342 2.89 30.53 -8.04
CA SER A 342 2.86 30.08 -6.65
C SER A 342 4.27 29.65 -6.22
N PRO A 343 4.79 30.10 -5.06
CA PRO A 343 6.08 29.63 -4.58
C PRO A 343 6.01 28.12 -4.32
N MET A 344 7.14 27.42 -4.47
CA MET A 344 7.24 25.99 -4.17
C MET A 344 6.79 25.69 -2.73
N ALA A 345 6.20 24.51 -2.50
CA ALA A 345 5.71 24.13 -1.18
C ALA A 345 6.84 24.17 -0.14
N PRO A 346 6.62 24.80 1.04
CA PRO A 346 7.66 25.02 2.03
C PRO A 346 7.89 23.74 2.83
N GLY A 347 8.71 22.85 2.30
CA GLY A 347 9.06 21.58 2.94
C GLY A 347 10.01 20.77 2.06
N THR A 348 10.44 19.62 2.54
CA THR A 348 11.22 18.68 1.71
C THR A 348 10.25 17.96 0.78
N ILE A 349 10.29 18.31 -0.50
CA ILE A 349 9.64 17.55 -1.58
C ILE A 349 10.59 16.44 -2.02
N SER A 350 10.07 15.24 -2.27
CA SER A 350 10.81 14.12 -2.85
C SER A 350 9.90 13.27 -3.72
N SER A 351 10.47 12.56 -4.68
CA SER A 351 9.73 11.71 -5.60
C SER A 351 10.50 10.47 -6.02
N LEU A 352 9.77 9.39 -6.30
CA LEU A 352 10.27 8.09 -6.73
C LEU A 352 9.38 7.54 -7.84
N LYS A 353 9.94 7.32 -9.03
CA LYS A 353 9.24 6.68 -10.16
C LYS A 353 9.62 5.21 -10.26
N PHE A 354 8.62 4.33 -10.21
CA PHE A 354 8.80 2.91 -10.44
C PHE A 354 8.89 2.66 -11.95
N ILE A 355 10.01 2.13 -12.43
CA ILE A 355 10.27 1.91 -13.86
C ILE A 355 9.79 0.52 -14.28
N SER A 356 10.28 -0.52 -13.62
CA SER A 356 9.89 -1.91 -13.82
C SER A 356 10.33 -2.76 -12.63
N GLY A 357 9.69 -3.91 -12.45
CA GLY A 357 10.03 -4.89 -11.41
C GLY A 357 8.90 -5.91 -11.18
N PRO A 358 9.19 -7.03 -10.50
CA PRO A 358 8.29 -8.18 -10.47
C PRO A 358 7.04 -8.00 -9.61
N ASN A 359 7.09 -7.09 -8.64
CA ASN A 359 6.01 -6.79 -7.69
C ASN A 359 5.31 -5.45 -7.99
N ILE A 360 5.74 -4.71 -9.01
CA ILE A 360 5.17 -3.40 -9.37
C ILE A 360 3.91 -3.63 -10.21
N PRO A 361 2.74 -3.12 -9.81
CA PRO A 361 1.50 -3.24 -10.59
C PRO A 361 1.61 -2.58 -11.97
N SER A 362 1.17 -3.30 -13.00
CA SER A 362 1.12 -2.77 -14.37
C SER A 362 0.01 -1.74 -14.49
N GLN A 363 0.34 -0.45 -14.40
CA GLN A 363 -0.61 0.67 -14.49
C GLN A 363 -1.44 0.66 -15.80
N GLY A 364 -0.95 -0.01 -16.85
CA GLY A 364 -1.68 -0.21 -18.10
C GLY A 364 -2.79 -1.26 -18.06
N SER A 365 -2.85 -2.12 -17.03
CA SER A 365 -3.85 -3.19 -16.91
C SER A 365 -4.67 -3.03 -15.63
N GLY A 366 -5.93 -2.60 -15.79
CA GLY A 366 -6.99 -2.72 -14.79
C GLY A 366 -7.66 -1.39 -14.43
N ILE A 367 -8.69 -1.49 -13.60
CA ILE A 367 -9.10 -0.38 -12.73
C ILE A 367 -8.31 -0.55 -11.43
N HIS A 368 -7.53 0.47 -11.09
CA HIS A 368 -6.72 0.53 -9.87
C HIS A 368 -7.48 1.28 -8.78
N PHE A 369 -7.60 0.70 -7.60
CA PHE A 369 -8.02 1.42 -6.41
C PHE A 369 -6.88 1.51 -5.41
N HIS A 370 -6.38 2.72 -5.21
CA HIS A 370 -5.37 3.02 -4.21
C HIS A 370 -6.03 3.33 -2.87
N VAL A 371 -5.71 2.57 -1.83
CA VAL A 371 -6.05 2.88 -0.44
C VAL A 371 -4.81 2.73 0.43
N TYR A 372 -4.75 3.38 1.59
CA TYR A 372 -3.54 3.42 2.41
C TYR A 372 -3.85 2.93 3.83
N SER A 373 -3.07 1.97 4.32
CA SER A 373 -3.20 1.40 5.68
C SER A 373 -1.83 1.11 6.27
N SER A 374 -1.67 1.34 7.58
CA SER A 374 -0.53 0.84 8.35
C SER A 374 0.84 1.23 7.76
N GLY A 375 0.98 2.47 7.25
CA GLY A 375 2.19 2.96 6.59
C GLY A 375 2.45 2.41 5.18
N THR A 376 1.45 1.80 4.56
CA THR A 376 1.54 1.08 3.28
C THR A 376 0.47 1.57 2.31
N LEU A 377 0.86 1.85 1.07
CA LEU A 377 -0.07 2.01 -0.06
C LEU A 377 -0.50 0.62 -0.55
N LEU A 378 -1.79 0.38 -0.67
CA LEU A 378 -2.37 -0.80 -1.29
C LEU A 378 -2.91 -0.44 -2.68
N ASP A 379 -2.56 -1.22 -3.70
CA ASP A 379 -3.12 -1.14 -5.06
C ASP A 379 -3.96 -2.39 -5.33
N PHE A 380 -5.28 -2.20 -5.45
CA PHE A 380 -6.22 -3.19 -5.93
C PHE A 380 -6.40 -3.06 -7.44
N VAL A 381 -5.73 -3.94 -8.18
CA VAL A 381 -5.88 -4.07 -9.63
C VAL A 381 -7.06 -4.99 -9.92
N THR A 382 -8.23 -4.40 -10.19
CA THR A 382 -9.48 -5.15 -10.40
C THR A 382 -9.81 -5.40 -11.88
N PRO A 383 -10.69 -6.38 -12.19
CA PRO A 383 -11.09 -6.68 -13.57
C PRO A 383 -11.70 -5.49 -14.31
N ALA A 384 -11.30 -5.32 -15.57
CA ALA A 384 -11.86 -4.35 -16.51
C ALA A 384 -12.30 -5.08 -17.79
N ALA A 385 -13.09 -4.42 -18.65
CA ALA A 385 -13.73 -5.04 -19.81
C ALA A 385 -12.78 -5.76 -20.80
N THR A 386 -11.49 -5.38 -20.83
CA THR A 386 -10.46 -5.94 -21.70
C THR A 386 -9.52 -6.93 -21.01
N ILE A 387 -9.65 -7.16 -19.69
CA ILE A 387 -8.55 -7.64 -18.84
C ILE A 387 -8.98 -8.84 -17.99
N THR A 388 -8.11 -9.84 -17.93
CA THR A 388 -8.42 -11.12 -17.28
C THR A 388 -8.15 -11.08 -15.77
N SER A 389 -8.89 -11.89 -15.01
CA SER A 389 -8.65 -12.07 -13.55
C SER A 389 -7.27 -12.67 -13.21
N LYS A 390 -6.44 -13.02 -14.20
CA LYS A 390 -5.04 -13.47 -14.04
C LYS A 390 -4.05 -12.30 -13.96
N GLU A 391 -4.37 -11.14 -14.54
CA GLU A 391 -3.56 -9.92 -14.48
C GLU A 391 -3.87 -9.09 -13.23
N CYS A 392 -5.12 -9.20 -12.77
CA CYS A 392 -5.61 -8.58 -11.54
C CYS A 392 -4.77 -8.99 -10.31
N SER A 393 -4.68 -8.13 -9.30
CA SER A 393 -3.89 -8.39 -8.09
C SER A 393 -4.29 -7.50 -6.91
N LEU A 394 -3.80 -7.86 -5.73
CA LEU A 394 -3.58 -6.90 -4.64
C LEU A 394 -2.08 -6.83 -4.37
N SER A 395 -1.54 -5.62 -4.40
CA SER A 395 -0.12 -5.33 -4.15
C SER A 395 0.03 -4.23 -3.11
N ALA A 396 1.16 -4.24 -2.42
CA ALA A 396 1.48 -3.31 -1.33
C ALA A 396 2.82 -2.62 -1.55
N LEU A 397 2.87 -1.31 -1.33
CA LEU A 397 4.08 -0.50 -1.27
C LEU A 397 4.25 0.05 0.15
N ASP A 398 5.23 -0.49 0.87
CA ASP A 398 5.66 0.04 2.17
C ASP A 398 6.29 1.43 1.97
N LEU A 399 5.73 2.47 2.59
CA LEU A 399 6.18 3.85 2.44
C LEU A 399 7.47 4.16 3.25
N GLY A 400 7.81 3.30 4.21
CA GLY A 400 9.06 3.38 4.97
C GLY A 400 10.25 2.74 4.24
N THR A 401 10.06 1.55 3.65
CA THR A 401 11.13 0.86 2.90
C THR A 401 11.12 1.12 1.39
N LEU A 402 10.05 1.74 0.86
CA LEU A 402 9.82 2.02 -0.57
C LEU A 402 9.85 0.76 -1.46
N ARG A 403 9.45 -0.38 -0.90
CA ARG A 403 9.43 -1.69 -1.57
C ARG A 403 8.01 -2.15 -1.90
N TRP A 404 7.82 -2.60 -3.14
CA TRP A 404 6.62 -3.29 -3.59
C TRP A 404 6.66 -4.79 -3.25
N GLN A 405 5.55 -5.31 -2.72
CA GLN A 405 5.26 -6.73 -2.51
C GLN A 405 3.89 -7.07 -3.09
N LYS A 406 3.81 -8.05 -4.00
CA LYS A 406 2.51 -8.63 -4.39
C LYS A 406 1.95 -9.42 -3.20
N LEU A 407 0.76 -9.08 -2.74
CA LEU A 407 0.10 -9.76 -1.63
C LEU A 407 -0.59 -11.04 -2.12
N ALA A 408 -1.44 -10.89 -3.15
CA ALA A 408 -2.26 -11.96 -3.72
C ALA A 408 -2.48 -11.81 -5.25
N GLU A 409 -2.79 -12.92 -5.91
CA GLU A 409 -3.34 -12.97 -7.27
C GLU A 409 -4.80 -12.52 -7.28
N GLY A 410 -5.24 -11.84 -8.34
CA GLY A 410 -6.64 -11.44 -8.49
C GLY A 410 -7.63 -12.60 -8.60
N ARG A 411 -7.13 -13.83 -8.83
CA ARG A 411 -7.90 -15.08 -8.79
C ARG A 411 -8.32 -15.48 -7.38
N GLU A 412 -7.50 -15.14 -6.39
CA GLU A 412 -7.69 -15.45 -4.96
C GLU A 412 -8.69 -14.47 -4.34
N ILE A 413 -8.64 -13.19 -4.76
CA ILE A 413 -9.49 -12.11 -4.27
C ILE A 413 -10.80 -12.01 -5.06
N PHE A 414 -10.74 -11.80 -6.38
CA PHE A 414 -11.90 -11.38 -7.15
C PHE A 414 -12.75 -12.56 -7.60
N LYS A 415 -14.08 -12.35 -7.59
CA LYS A 415 -15.04 -13.23 -8.27
C LYS A 415 -15.11 -12.81 -9.75
N SER A 416 -15.02 -13.78 -10.66
CA SER A 416 -15.19 -13.55 -12.10
C SER A 416 -16.63 -13.10 -12.40
N GLY A 417 -16.79 -12.23 -13.40
CA GLY A 417 -18.11 -11.72 -13.81
C GLY A 417 -18.62 -10.55 -12.97
N TYR A 418 -17.72 -9.75 -12.39
CA TYR A 418 -18.03 -8.55 -11.61
C TYR A 418 -17.18 -7.35 -12.06
N ARG A 419 -17.80 -6.16 -12.05
CA ARG A 419 -17.15 -4.86 -12.23
C ARG A 419 -17.21 -4.11 -10.90
N TRP A 420 -16.10 -3.53 -10.48
CA TRP A 420 -16.00 -2.71 -9.27
C TRP A 420 -15.83 -1.24 -9.68
N HIS A 421 -16.63 -0.36 -9.09
CA HIS A 421 -16.66 1.08 -9.44
C HIS A 421 -16.06 1.93 -8.32
N TYR A 422 -16.16 1.47 -7.07
CA TYR A 422 -15.72 2.20 -5.89
C TYR A 422 -14.96 1.30 -4.93
N CYS A 423 -13.97 1.89 -4.25
CA CYS A 423 -13.29 1.31 -3.10
C CYS A 423 -13.37 2.29 -1.93
N THR A 424 -13.66 1.80 -0.74
CA THR A 424 -13.59 2.58 0.50
C THR A 424 -13.08 1.69 1.64
N MET A 425 -12.56 2.28 2.70
CA MET A 425 -11.83 1.56 3.76
C MET A 425 -12.22 2.10 5.14
N ASN A 426 -12.18 1.27 6.19
CA ASN A 426 -12.44 1.75 7.54
C ASN A 426 -11.29 2.61 8.09
N GLU A 427 -11.61 3.41 9.11
CA GLU A 427 -10.68 4.30 9.82
C GLU A 427 -9.44 3.57 10.37
N ASP A 428 -9.64 2.37 10.92
CA ASP A 428 -8.54 1.49 11.37
C ASP A 428 -7.64 0.98 10.23
N GLY A 429 -8.08 1.03 8.96
CA GLY A 429 -7.36 0.43 7.84
C GLY A 429 -7.26 -1.10 7.88
N THR A 430 -8.22 -1.77 8.53
CA THR A 430 -8.28 -3.23 8.71
C THR A 430 -9.28 -3.91 7.78
N LYS A 431 -10.19 -3.17 7.14
CA LYS A 431 -11.16 -3.66 6.15
C LYS A 431 -11.29 -2.69 4.98
N ALA A 432 -11.30 -3.23 3.77
CA ALA A 432 -11.70 -2.53 2.56
C ALA A 432 -13.00 -3.12 2.00
N TRP A 433 -13.81 -2.28 1.36
CA TRP A 433 -15.01 -2.69 0.64
C TRP A 433 -14.93 -2.21 -0.81
N LEU A 434 -15.15 -3.14 -1.74
CA LEU A 434 -15.38 -2.82 -3.15
C LEU A 434 -16.90 -2.84 -3.42
N LEU A 435 -17.39 -1.83 -4.12
CA LEU A 435 -18.81 -1.69 -4.48
C LEU A 435 -18.96 -1.66 -6.01
N GLY A 436 -19.96 -2.38 -6.52
CA GLY A 436 -20.13 -2.59 -7.95
C GLY A 436 -21.29 -3.51 -8.30
N CYS A 437 -21.17 -4.23 -9.42
CA CYS A 437 -22.23 -5.04 -10.00
C CYS A 437 -21.69 -6.28 -10.73
N PRO A 438 -22.56 -7.27 -11.05
CA PRO A 438 -22.23 -8.30 -12.02
C PRO A 438 -21.98 -7.70 -13.42
N THR A 439 -21.27 -8.43 -14.28
CA THR A 439 -21.06 -8.08 -15.71
C THR A 439 -21.89 -8.93 -16.67
N ASP A 440 -22.63 -9.90 -16.16
CA ASP A 440 -23.53 -10.76 -16.95
C ASP A 440 -24.91 -10.09 -17.04
N PRO A 441 -25.40 -9.73 -18.23
CA PRO A 441 -26.73 -9.13 -18.41
C PRO A 441 -27.90 -9.98 -17.89
N ALA A 442 -27.70 -11.28 -17.65
CA ALA A 442 -28.70 -12.15 -17.02
C ALA A 442 -28.68 -12.13 -15.47
N ALA A 443 -27.62 -11.60 -14.86
CA ALA A 443 -27.47 -11.48 -13.39
C ALA A 443 -27.57 -10.03 -12.88
N SER A 444 -27.28 -9.07 -13.74
CA SER A 444 -27.49 -7.64 -13.51
C SER A 444 -28.95 -7.27 -13.71
N ASP A 445 -29.57 -6.69 -12.68
CA ASP A 445 -30.86 -6.01 -12.83
C ASP A 445 -30.61 -4.70 -13.61
N LEU A 446 -30.64 -4.76 -14.95
CA LEU A 446 -30.56 -3.57 -15.79
C LEU A 446 -31.80 -2.68 -15.58
N GLY A 447 -31.61 -1.36 -15.65
CA GLY A 447 -32.71 -0.40 -15.49
C GLY A 447 -33.82 -0.50 -16.55
N PRO A 448 -34.91 0.28 -16.42
CA PRO A 448 -36.06 0.23 -17.32
C PRO A 448 -35.72 0.40 -18.81
N ASN A 449 -34.61 1.09 -19.10
CA ASN A 449 -34.10 1.36 -20.44
C ASN A 449 -33.11 0.29 -20.97
N GLY A 450 -32.68 -0.66 -20.12
CA GLY A 450 -31.73 -1.72 -20.48
C GLY A 450 -30.25 -1.32 -20.45
N PHE A 451 -29.91 -0.06 -20.11
CA PHE A 451 -28.54 0.46 -20.13
C PHE A 451 -27.96 0.81 -18.74
N GLU A 452 -28.81 1.04 -17.74
CA GLU A 452 -28.37 1.45 -16.40
C GLU A 452 -27.80 0.27 -15.60
N GLU A 453 -26.52 0.38 -15.21
CA GLU A 453 -25.89 -0.47 -14.19
C GLU A 453 -26.16 0.15 -12.80
N TYR A 454 -26.48 -0.68 -11.80
CA TYR A 454 -26.66 -0.24 -10.39
C TYR A 454 -25.62 -0.90 -9.46
N LEU A 455 -25.25 -0.21 -8.38
CA LEU A 455 -24.35 -0.70 -7.31
C LEU A 455 -25.02 -1.79 -6.44
N SER A 456 -25.35 -2.92 -7.07
CA SER A 456 -26.10 -4.02 -6.48
C SER A 456 -25.29 -4.85 -5.50
N ASP A 457 -23.96 -4.94 -5.64
CA ASP A 457 -23.13 -5.89 -4.90
C ASP A 457 -21.97 -5.19 -4.18
N ILE A 458 -21.69 -5.63 -2.95
CA ILE A 458 -20.56 -5.20 -2.13
C ILE A 458 -19.69 -6.40 -1.76
N MET A 459 -18.38 -6.24 -1.79
CA MET A 459 -17.40 -7.26 -1.42
C MET A 459 -16.51 -6.76 -0.28
N GLU A 460 -16.57 -7.43 0.86
CA GLU A 460 -15.71 -7.14 2.02
C GLU A 460 -14.38 -7.90 1.92
N ILE A 461 -13.27 -7.17 2.11
CA ILE A 461 -11.91 -7.68 2.14
C ILE A 461 -11.30 -7.37 3.52
N ASP A 462 -11.04 -8.41 4.31
CA ASP A 462 -10.43 -8.28 5.63
C ASP A 462 -8.90 -8.18 5.47
N LEU A 463 -8.35 -6.97 5.61
CA LEU A 463 -6.93 -6.69 5.36
C LEU A 463 -6.03 -7.36 6.41
N ARG A 464 -6.57 -7.76 7.57
CA ARG A 464 -5.84 -8.53 8.59
C ARG A 464 -5.42 -9.91 8.07
N ARG A 465 -6.20 -10.51 7.15
CA ARG A 465 -5.84 -11.74 6.41
C ARG A 465 -4.63 -11.57 5.47
N TYR A 466 -4.14 -10.35 5.29
CA TYR A 466 -2.96 -10.03 4.50
C TYR A 466 -1.85 -9.34 5.34
N GLY A 467 -2.00 -9.28 6.67
CA GLY A 467 -1.02 -8.72 7.61
C GLY A 467 -1.25 -7.25 7.99
N PHE A 468 -2.37 -6.62 7.60
CA PHE A 468 -2.69 -5.23 7.93
C PHE A 468 -3.54 -5.16 9.20
N LEU A 469 -2.84 -4.93 10.30
CA LEU A 469 -3.39 -5.04 11.66
C LEU A 469 -3.99 -3.72 12.15
N GLY A 470 -3.67 -2.62 11.47
CA GLY A 470 -4.37 -1.33 11.51
C GLY A 470 -3.45 -0.13 11.67
N ASN A 471 -3.95 1.05 11.28
CA ASN A 471 -3.29 2.35 11.39
C ASN A 471 -2.79 2.63 12.82
N ASN A 472 -3.56 2.20 13.82
CA ASN A 472 -3.23 2.33 15.25
C ASN A 472 -2.10 1.40 15.73
N PHE A 473 -1.64 0.45 14.89
CA PHE A 473 -0.66 -0.58 15.24
C PHE A 473 0.59 -0.57 14.35
N SER A 474 0.70 0.32 13.35
CA SER A 474 1.96 0.55 12.63
C SER A 474 2.93 1.38 13.46
N SER A 475 4.07 0.78 13.80
CA SER A 475 5.16 1.38 14.58
C SER A 475 5.69 2.68 13.94
N GLU A 476 5.89 3.72 14.76
CA GLU A 476 6.56 4.96 14.33
C GLU A 476 7.98 4.69 13.76
N PRO A 477 8.37 5.32 12.64
CA PRO A 477 9.75 5.25 12.16
C PRO A 477 10.70 5.95 13.15
N ARG A 478 11.84 5.32 13.46
CA ARG A 478 12.84 5.83 14.42
C ARG A 478 13.23 7.28 14.11
N ILE A 479 12.92 8.21 15.01
CA ILE A 479 13.44 9.58 14.97
C ILE A 479 14.88 9.59 15.49
N GLU A 480 15.84 9.93 14.63
CA GLU A 480 17.19 10.31 15.07
C GLU A 480 17.14 11.63 15.85
N SER A 481 17.03 11.53 17.17
CA SER A 481 16.89 12.69 18.06
C SER A 481 18.22 13.44 18.25
N ARG A 482 18.52 14.37 17.34
CA ARG A 482 19.46 15.45 17.67
C ARG A 482 18.85 16.30 18.80
N PRO A 483 19.57 16.54 19.92
CA PRO A 483 19.01 17.25 21.05
C PRO A 483 18.86 18.75 20.73
N THR A 484 17.62 19.24 20.75
CA THR A 484 17.31 20.67 20.82
C THR A 484 16.38 20.94 21.99
N THR A 485 16.68 21.97 22.77
CA THR A 485 16.07 22.18 24.09
C THR A 485 14.81 23.02 24.02
N ARG A 486 13.65 22.38 24.24
CA ARG A 486 12.45 23.00 24.84
C ARG A 486 11.49 21.93 25.35
N VAL A 487 11.14 22.01 26.63
CA VAL A 487 10.05 21.22 27.23
C VAL A 487 8.74 21.92 26.91
N VAL A 488 7.81 21.17 26.31
CA VAL A 488 6.39 21.50 26.22
C VAL A 488 5.66 20.19 26.53
N ASP A 489 4.83 20.18 27.57
CA ASP A 489 4.23 18.94 28.08
C ASP A 489 3.18 18.38 27.11
N GLN A 490 3.57 17.32 26.39
CA GLN A 490 2.63 16.36 25.80
C GLN A 490 2.50 15.15 26.74
N PRO A 491 1.32 14.50 26.82
CA PRO A 491 1.10 13.38 27.74
C PRO A 491 1.94 12.14 27.38
N SER A 492 3.03 11.97 28.12
CA SER A 492 3.67 10.68 28.44
C SER A 492 4.02 9.70 27.30
N LYS A 493 4.37 10.18 26.09
CA LYS A 493 5.00 9.31 25.06
C LYS A 493 6.43 8.84 25.41
N GLY A 494 7.11 9.50 26.35
CA GLY A 494 8.51 9.18 26.70
C GLY A 494 8.73 8.11 27.77
N LEU A 495 7.69 7.74 28.54
CA LEU A 495 7.86 7.01 29.81
C LEU A 495 8.60 5.67 29.66
N GLY A 496 8.31 4.90 28.60
CA GLY A 496 8.97 3.61 28.36
C GLY A 496 10.48 3.72 28.14
N ALA A 497 10.96 4.82 27.55
CA ALA A 497 12.39 5.04 27.31
C ALA A 497 13.16 5.45 28.59
N ASP A 498 12.48 6.04 29.58
CA ASP A 498 13.06 6.30 30.90
C ASP A 498 12.97 5.05 31.80
N LEU A 499 11.88 4.29 31.73
CA LEU A 499 11.77 3.00 32.42
C LEU A 499 12.81 1.98 31.92
N ALA A 500 13.14 1.96 30.62
CA ALA A 500 14.18 1.12 30.05
C ALA A 500 15.55 1.29 30.75
N LYS A 501 15.87 2.49 31.23
CA LYS A 501 17.12 2.80 31.96
C LYS A 501 17.16 2.25 33.39
N LEU A 502 16.07 1.65 33.85
CA LEU A 502 15.93 1.00 35.17
C LEU A 502 15.75 -0.52 35.04
N PHE A 503 15.77 -1.06 33.81
CA PHE A 503 15.63 -2.48 33.54
C PHE A 503 16.94 -3.24 33.86
N ASP A 504 16.82 -4.42 34.46
CA ASP A 504 17.92 -5.36 34.74
C ASP A 504 19.10 -4.78 35.56
N HIS A 505 18.83 -3.74 36.36
CA HIS A 505 19.80 -3.16 37.28
C HIS A 505 19.56 -3.65 38.72
N PRO A 506 20.58 -4.20 39.41
CA PRO A 506 20.44 -4.71 40.77
C PRO A 506 20.10 -3.59 41.76
N PRO A 507 19.38 -3.88 42.86
CA PRO A 507 18.86 -2.85 43.77
C PRO A 507 19.94 -1.96 44.40
N GLU A 508 21.17 -2.48 44.52
CA GLU A 508 22.37 -1.78 45.00
C GLU A 508 22.76 -0.58 44.12
N SER A 509 22.35 -0.56 42.85
CA SER A 509 22.53 0.58 41.93
C SER A 509 21.62 1.77 42.23
N GLY A 510 20.63 1.62 43.11
CA GLY A 510 19.57 2.60 43.32
C GLY A 510 18.41 2.51 42.33
N SER A 511 18.38 1.49 41.45
CA SER A 511 17.31 1.26 40.47
C SER A 511 15.91 1.13 41.09
N GLY A 512 15.82 0.52 42.28
CA GLY A 512 14.56 0.26 42.98
C GLY A 512 13.93 -1.11 42.68
N THR A 513 14.64 -2.01 42.00
CA THR A 513 14.15 -3.35 41.65
C THR A 513 13.84 -4.19 42.89
N ASP A 514 12.61 -4.72 42.98
CA ASP A 514 12.09 -5.40 44.18
C ASP A 514 11.71 -6.88 43.95
N PHE A 515 11.92 -7.38 42.73
CA PHE A 515 11.59 -8.73 42.29
C PHE A 515 12.66 -9.28 41.32
N ILE A 516 12.88 -10.59 41.34
CA ILE A 516 13.87 -11.27 40.48
C ILE A 516 13.18 -12.33 39.63
N VAL A 517 13.51 -12.38 38.34
CA VAL A 517 13.13 -13.47 37.43
C VAL A 517 14.39 -14.24 37.01
N THR A 518 14.35 -15.57 37.05
CA THR A 518 15.32 -16.42 36.35
C THR A 518 14.65 -17.13 35.18
N ALA A 519 15.45 -17.47 34.17
CA ALA A 519 15.05 -18.24 33.00
C ALA A 519 15.92 -19.50 32.87
N LEU A 520 15.68 -20.34 31.87
CA LEU A 520 16.59 -21.45 31.56
C LEU A 520 17.99 -20.93 31.24
N GLU A 521 19.01 -21.63 31.74
CA GLU A 521 20.42 -21.29 31.49
C GLU A 521 20.79 -21.66 30.04
N GLY A 522 20.96 -20.64 29.20
CA GLY A 522 20.97 -20.76 27.74
C GLY A 522 22.18 -20.12 27.06
N ASP A 523 23.36 -20.16 27.70
CA ASP A 523 24.64 -19.81 27.07
C ASP A 523 25.11 -20.95 26.14
N TYR A 524 24.37 -21.21 25.06
CA TYR A 524 24.72 -22.25 24.08
C TYR A 524 24.48 -21.85 22.63
N GLU A 525 25.22 -22.52 21.75
CA GLU A 525 25.16 -22.43 20.30
C GLU A 525 23.84 -22.98 19.74
N ASP A 526 22.74 -22.23 19.90
CA ASP A 526 21.60 -22.26 18.98
C ASP A 526 20.74 -23.56 19.05
N ASP A 527 21.05 -24.48 19.98
CA ASP A 527 20.78 -25.93 19.82
C ASP A 527 19.42 -26.48 20.34
N ASP A 528 18.82 -25.93 21.41
CA ASP A 528 17.73 -26.62 22.16
C ASP A 528 16.32 -25.96 22.04
N MET A 529 16.14 -24.95 21.17
CA MET A 529 14.86 -24.21 21.06
C MET A 529 13.71 -25.06 20.43
N MET A 530 14.03 -25.95 19.50
CA MET A 530 13.04 -26.74 18.75
C MET A 530 12.68 -28.08 19.44
N THR A 531 13.52 -28.54 20.37
CA THR A 531 13.49 -29.91 20.92
C THR A 531 12.49 -30.10 22.06
N ARG A 532 12.06 -29.01 22.73
CA ARG A 532 11.26 -29.10 23.98
C ARG A 532 9.88 -28.46 23.95
N VAL A 533 9.52 -27.63 22.97
CA VAL A 533 8.16 -27.07 22.92
C VAL A 533 7.09 -28.14 22.65
N THR A 534 7.50 -29.32 22.17
CA THR A 534 6.66 -30.53 22.11
C THR A 534 6.37 -31.16 23.47
N ASP A 535 7.15 -30.86 24.51
CA ASP A 535 7.07 -31.53 25.83
C ASP A 535 6.30 -30.71 26.89
N ALA A 536 5.53 -29.71 26.45
CA ALA A 536 4.58 -28.96 27.28
C ALA A 536 3.42 -29.81 27.87
N SER A 537 3.47 -31.14 27.69
CA SER A 537 2.60 -32.13 28.35
C SER A 537 3.21 -32.74 29.62
N ALA A 538 4.51 -32.57 29.85
CA ALA A 538 5.22 -33.07 31.03
C ALA A 538 5.09 -32.11 32.23
N SER A 539 4.18 -32.41 33.15
CA SER A 539 3.82 -31.56 34.28
C SER A 539 4.82 -31.53 35.45
N GLN A 540 6.05 -31.04 35.22
CA GLN A 540 7.05 -30.79 36.27
C GLN A 540 7.16 -29.29 36.63
N ASN A 541 6.16 -28.77 37.35
CA ASN A 541 6.10 -27.37 37.81
C ASN A 541 7.13 -26.97 38.90
N TRP A 542 8.16 -27.79 39.16
CA TRP A 542 9.15 -27.55 40.20
C TRP A 542 10.54 -27.96 39.72
N LEU A 543 11.46 -26.98 39.62
CA LEU A 543 12.88 -27.28 39.46
C LEU A 543 13.43 -27.86 40.77
N ALA A 544 14.45 -28.72 40.66
CA ALA A 544 15.26 -29.10 41.81
C ALA A 544 15.98 -27.85 42.39
N PRO A 545 16.25 -27.79 43.71
CA PRO A 545 16.95 -26.66 44.33
C PRO A 545 18.33 -26.36 43.71
N ASP A 546 18.97 -27.38 43.13
CA ASP A 546 20.31 -27.34 42.54
C ASP A 546 20.28 -27.28 41.00
N ALA A 547 19.14 -26.94 40.39
CA ALA A 547 19.02 -26.86 38.93
C ALA A 547 19.78 -25.64 38.35
N PRO A 548 20.48 -25.79 37.20
CA PRO A 548 21.09 -24.65 36.50
C PRO A 548 20.01 -23.65 36.08
N THR A 549 20.22 -22.38 36.38
CA THR A 549 19.32 -21.28 36.02
C THR A 549 20.12 -20.05 35.66
N SER A 550 19.70 -19.37 34.60
CA SER A 550 20.36 -18.16 34.09
C SER A 550 20.52 -17.04 35.12
N GLN A 551 21.44 -16.12 34.82
CA GLN A 551 21.71 -14.92 35.59
C GLN A 551 20.43 -14.15 35.97
N PRO A 552 20.30 -13.68 37.24
CA PRO A 552 19.04 -13.14 37.76
C PRO A 552 18.68 -11.81 37.10
N ILE A 553 17.53 -11.77 36.42
CA ILE A 553 16.99 -10.56 35.80
C ILE A 553 16.30 -9.72 36.87
N HIS A 554 16.76 -8.48 37.06
CA HIS A 554 16.26 -7.58 38.09
C HIS A 554 15.11 -6.72 37.58
N VAL A 555 13.94 -6.80 38.23
CA VAL A 555 12.71 -6.15 37.75
C VAL A 555 11.84 -5.55 38.85
N HIS A 556 11.01 -4.57 38.46
CA HIS A 556 10.02 -3.94 39.31
C HIS A 556 8.69 -4.71 39.27
N LYS A 557 8.29 -5.28 40.41
CA LYS A 557 6.99 -5.93 40.62
C LYS A 557 5.82 -5.06 40.16
N LEU A 558 5.88 -3.75 40.39
CA LEU A 558 4.83 -2.81 40.00
C LEU A 558 4.55 -2.84 38.49
N ILE A 559 5.60 -2.91 37.67
CA ILE A 559 5.48 -2.98 36.21
C ILE A 559 4.90 -4.35 35.81
N LEU A 560 5.37 -5.44 36.43
CA LEU A 560 4.80 -6.78 36.19
C LEU A 560 3.30 -6.84 36.54
N GLN A 561 2.88 -6.32 37.70
CA GLN A 561 1.47 -6.29 38.09
C GLN A 561 0.61 -5.40 37.20
N ALA A 562 1.15 -4.29 36.67
CA ALA A 562 0.42 -3.38 35.79
C ALA A 562 0.33 -3.87 34.34
N ARG A 563 1.35 -4.58 33.83
CA ARG A 563 1.53 -4.87 32.40
C ARG A 563 1.41 -6.35 32.04
N TRP A 564 1.44 -7.27 33.01
CA TRP A 564 1.36 -8.72 32.80
C TRP A 564 0.19 -9.35 33.59
N PRO A 565 -1.01 -9.51 32.97
CA PRO A 565 -2.23 -9.98 33.65
C PRO A 565 -2.17 -11.41 34.23
N HIS A 566 -1.20 -12.23 33.80
CA HIS A 566 -0.93 -13.52 34.41
C HIS A 566 -0.24 -13.35 35.77
N PHE A 567 0.85 -12.59 35.83
CA PHE A 567 1.56 -12.27 37.07
C PHE A 567 0.68 -11.51 38.07
N ALA A 568 -0.14 -10.56 37.59
CA ALA A 568 -1.09 -9.85 38.43
C ALA A 568 -2.04 -10.81 39.19
N ARG A 569 -2.55 -11.87 38.52
CA ARG A 569 -3.37 -12.90 39.16
C ARG A 569 -2.56 -13.75 40.15
N LEU A 570 -1.47 -14.34 39.68
CA LEU A 570 -0.58 -15.24 40.44
C LEU A 570 -0.06 -14.59 41.74
N TYR A 571 0.36 -13.32 41.65
CA TYR A 571 0.86 -12.57 42.80
C TYR A 571 -0.28 -12.21 43.78
N ASN A 572 -1.46 -11.83 43.27
CA ASN A 572 -2.62 -11.53 44.12
C ASN A 572 -3.19 -12.76 44.83
N SER A 573 -2.99 -13.98 44.29
CA SER A 573 -3.30 -15.25 44.95
C SER A 573 -2.27 -15.70 46.02
N GLN A 574 -1.28 -14.87 46.36
CA GLN A 574 -0.29 -15.13 47.42
C GLN A 574 0.47 -16.46 47.27
N MET A 575 0.84 -16.80 46.02
CA MET A 575 1.59 -18.02 45.72
C MET A 575 3.07 -17.94 46.20
N ALA A 576 3.91 -18.91 45.83
CA ALA A 576 5.29 -18.97 46.32
C ALA A 576 6.08 -17.68 46.02
N GLU A 577 5.86 -17.13 44.83
CA GLU A 577 6.47 -15.91 44.28
C GLU A 577 6.14 -14.65 45.08
N PHE A 578 4.97 -14.61 45.74
CA PHE A 578 4.61 -13.55 46.68
C PHE A 578 5.58 -13.51 47.87
N HIS A 579 5.96 -14.68 48.36
CA HIS A 579 6.77 -14.89 49.56
C HIS A 579 8.28 -14.86 49.26
N THR A 580 8.72 -15.46 48.16
CA THR A 580 10.13 -15.54 47.76
C THR A 580 10.65 -14.27 47.08
N LYS A 581 9.75 -13.46 46.48
CA LYS A 581 10.08 -12.40 45.52
C LYS A 581 10.88 -12.88 44.29
N LYS A 582 10.78 -14.18 43.99
CA LYS A 582 11.45 -14.82 42.85
C LYS A 582 10.45 -15.62 42.03
N MET A 583 10.60 -15.57 40.71
CA MET A 583 9.90 -16.42 39.74
C MET A 583 10.92 -17.06 38.80
N HIS A 584 10.64 -18.28 38.36
CA HIS A 584 11.36 -18.90 37.23
C HIS A 584 10.41 -18.99 36.03
N ILE A 585 10.92 -18.75 34.83
CA ILE A 585 10.20 -18.92 33.57
C ILE A 585 10.93 -19.99 32.74
N PRO A 586 10.29 -21.12 32.37
CA PRO A 586 10.93 -22.25 31.71
C PRO A 586 11.14 -22.02 30.20
N GLU A 587 11.64 -20.84 29.84
CA GLU A 587 11.90 -20.37 28.47
C GLU A 587 13.36 -19.87 28.37
N PRO A 588 13.94 -19.67 27.18
CA PRO A 588 15.34 -19.24 27.03
C PRO A 588 15.58 -17.82 27.57
N TYR A 589 16.75 -17.60 28.17
CA TYR A 589 17.12 -16.32 28.80
C TYR A 589 16.95 -15.09 27.89
N SER A 590 17.35 -15.18 26.62
CA SER A 590 17.24 -14.08 25.65
C SER A 590 15.78 -13.68 25.40
N VAL A 591 14.92 -14.67 25.16
CA VAL A 591 13.48 -14.51 24.94
C VAL A 591 12.80 -13.94 26.20
N VAL A 592 13.12 -14.48 27.39
CA VAL A 592 12.58 -13.97 28.67
C VAL A 592 13.04 -12.53 28.94
N LYS A 593 14.30 -12.20 28.65
CA LYS A 593 14.83 -10.84 28.79
C LYS A 593 14.11 -9.87 27.84
N ALA A 594 13.90 -10.26 26.59
CA ALA A 594 13.13 -9.48 25.62
C ALA A 594 11.65 -9.35 26.01
N PHE A 595 11.04 -10.37 26.60
CA PHE A 595 9.67 -10.34 27.10
C PHE A 595 9.51 -9.33 28.24
N LEU A 596 10.39 -9.41 29.24
CA LEU A 596 10.39 -8.49 30.38
C LEU A 596 10.72 -7.05 29.95
N TYR A 597 11.61 -6.86 28.97
CA TYR A 597 11.94 -5.54 28.40
C TYR A 597 10.76 -4.93 27.63
N TYR A 598 10.00 -5.74 26.88
CA TYR A 598 8.76 -5.30 26.23
C TYR A 598 7.72 -4.79 27.26
N LEU A 599 7.61 -5.42 28.45
CA LEU A 599 6.69 -4.94 29.50
C LEU A 599 7.01 -3.50 29.95
N TYR A 600 8.27 -3.07 29.87
CA TYR A 600 8.73 -1.71 30.19
C TYR A 600 8.57 -0.73 29.02
N THR A 601 8.65 -1.20 27.77
CA THR A 601 8.89 -0.34 26.59
C THR A 601 7.84 -0.37 25.48
N ASP A 602 6.90 -1.32 25.50
CA ASP A 602 6.01 -1.66 24.37
C ASP A 602 6.74 -1.99 23.05
N SER A 603 8.04 -2.34 23.11
CA SER A 603 8.88 -2.51 21.92
C SER A 603 9.62 -3.85 21.88
N ILE A 604 9.76 -4.39 20.66
CA ILE A 604 10.46 -5.65 20.33
C ILE A 604 11.74 -5.41 19.49
N HIS A 605 12.34 -4.23 19.61
CA HIS A 605 13.36 -3.72 18.68
C HIS A 605 14.74 -3.42 19.30
N GLY A 606 15.09 -4.05 20.44
CA GLY A 606 16.44 -3.94 21.00
C GLY A 606 16.59 -4.55 22.39
N THR A 607 17.42 -5.59 22.50
CA THR A 607 17.84 -6.21 23.77
C THR A 607 19.31 -6.67 23.80
N SER A 608 20.06 -6.50 22.71
CA SER A 608 21.50 -6.77 22.70
C SER A 608 22.25 -5.75 23.55
N VAL A 609 23.09 -6.21 24.47
CA VAL A 609 23.74 -5.39 25.52
C VAL A 609 24.89 -4.50 24.99
N ASN A 610 25.22 -4.56 23.70
CA ASN A 610 26.29 -3.79 23.08
C ASN A 610 25.78 -2.45 22.51
N GLU A 611 26.54 -1.37 22.69
CA GLU A 611 26.16 0.04 22.43
C GLU A 611 26.05 0.43 20.93
N SER A 612 25.52 -0.45 20.08
CA SER A 612 25.55 -0.31 18.61
C SER A 612 24.20 -0.62 17.94
N GLY A 613 23.10 -0.05 18.46
CA GLY A 613 21.83 0.16 17.74
C GLY A 613 21.05 -1.09 17.27
N ALA A 614 21.46 -2.27 17.71
CA ALA A 614 21.05 -3.55 17.12
C ALA A 614 19.66 -4.03 17.58
N THR A 615 18.99 -4.72 16.66
CA THR A 615 17.66 -5.31 16.83
C THR A 615 17.72 -6.57 17.69
N THR A 616 16.65 -6.82 18.47
CA THR A 616 16.34 -8.17 18.99
C THR A 616 16.25 -9.14 17.81
N ASP A 617 16.83 -10.33 17.96
CA ASP A 617 17.00 -11.29 16.87
C ASP A 617 15.68 -11.94 16.41
N LEU A 618 15.65 -12.50 15.20
CA LEU A 618 14.45 -13.15 14.66
C LEU A 618 14.12 -14.46 15.37
N SER A 619 15.12 -15.19 15.88
CA SER A 619 14.90 -16.33 16.79
C SER A 619 14.19 -15.88 18.07
N ASP A 620 14.69 -14.84 18.73
CA ASP A 620 14.08 -14.24 19.93
C ASP A 620 12.64 -13.76 19.68
N VAL A 621 12.38 -13.07 18.56
CA VAL A 621 11.03 -12.58 18.24
C VAL A 621 10.07 -13.74 17.92
N ALA A 622 10.55 -14.86 17.38
CA ALA A 622 9.78 -16.09 17.23
C ALA A 622 9.46 -16.75 18.58
N GLY A 623 10.40 -16.75 19.53
CA GLY A 623 10.15 -17.16 20.93
C GLY A 623 9.14 -16.26 21.63
N LEU A 624 9.24 -14.93 21.44
CA LEU A 624 8.28 -13.95 21.97
C LEU A 624 6.86 -14.19 21.44
N LEU A 625 6.72 -14.65 20.19
CA LEU A 625 5.42 -15.02 19.64
C LEU A 625 4.79 -16.17 20.43
N VAL A 626 5.55 -17.21 20.77
CA VAL A 626 5.08 -18.34 21.58
C VAL A 626 4.74 -17.88 23.01
N MET A 627 5.62 -17.13 23.68
CA MET A 627 5.34 -16.56 25.01
C MET A 627 4.09 -15.65 25.02
N SER A 628 3.88 -14.86 23.96
CA SER A 628 2.70 -13.98 23.85
C SER A 628 1.38 -14.75 23.79
N ASN A 629 1.40 -15.96 23.23
CA ASN A 629 0.27 -16.88 23.21
C ASN A 629 0.07 -17.52 24.59
N ILE A 630 1.13 -18.09 25.17
CA ILE A 630 1.11 -18.75 26.50
C ILE A 630 0.58 -17.81 27.59
N TYR A 631 1.05 -16.57 27.64
CA TYR A 631 0.66 -15.60 28.66
C TYR A 631 -0.54 -14.72 28.29
N GLY A 632 -1.11 -14.89 27.08
CA GLY A 632 -2.29 -14.17 26.62
C GLY A 632 -2.10 -12.66 26.52
N ILE A 633 -1.08 -12.21 25.77
CA ILE A 633 -0.75 -10.79 25.56
C ILE A 633 -0.91 -10.46 24.06
N PRO A 634 -2.11 -10.01 23.61
CA PRO A 634 -2.41 -9.86 22.19
C PRO A 634 -1.55 -8.81 21.47
N HIS A 635 -1.14 -7.74 22.15
CA HIS A 635 -0.35 -6.68 21.51
C HIS A 635 1.08 -7.14 21.16
N LEU A 636 1.73 -7.89 22.05
CA LEU A 636 3.03 -8.52 21.77
C LEU A 636 2.92 -9.51 20.60
N ARG A 637 1.87 -10.36 20.62
CA ARG A 637 1.56 -11.31 19.54
C ARG A 637 1.46 -10.59 18.19
N LEU A 638 0.74 -9.47 18.16
CA LEU A 638 0.54 -8.60 16.99
C LEU A 638 1.86 -8.04 16.43
N LEU A 639 2.73 -7.52 17.31
CA LEU A 639 4.03 -6.94 16.95
C LEU A 639 4.97 -8.02 16.40
N CYS A 640 5.04 -9.19 17.04
CA CYS A 640 5.82 -10.34 16.58
C CYS A 640 5.36 -10.80 15.19
N VAL A 641 4.05 -11.00 14.96
CA VAL A 641 3.53 -11.39 13.64
C VAL A 641 3.89 -10.36 12.57
N ASN A 642 3.72 -9.06 12.86
CA ASN A 642 4.04 -8.02 11.88
C ASN A 642 5.53 -8.04 11.49
N ARG A 643 6.43 -8.10 12.48
CA ARG A 643 7.89 -8.07 12.26
C ARG A 643 8.38 -9.35 11.56
N LEU A 644 8.04 -10.52 12.08
CA LEU A 644 8.45 -11.81 11.49
C LEU A 644 7.93 -12.01 10.06
N SER A 645 6.76 -11.43 9.73
CA SER A 645 6.24 -11.50 8.36
C SER A 645 7.04 -10.64 7.36
N LYS A 646 7.67 -9.55 7.82
CA LYS A 646 8.43 -8.59 7.00
C LYS A 646 9.90 -8.98 6.86
N GLU A 647 10.51 -9.44 7.95
CA GLU A 647 11.95 -9.73 8.06
C GLU A 647 12.30 -11.20 7.79
N LEU A 648 11.36 -11.99 7.27
CA LEU A 648 11.51 -13.42 6.98
C LEU A 648 12.70 -13.73 6.04
N ASP A 649 13.66 -14.51 6.54
CA ASP A 649 14.91 -14.86 5.86
C ASP A 649 15.11 -16.38 5.71
N VAL A 650 16.25 -16.79 5.16
CA VAL A 650 16.58 -18.22 4.90
C VAL A 650 16.91 -18.97 6.18
N ASP A 651 17.58 -18.34 7.13
CA ASP A 651 18.13 -19.01 8.30
C ASP A 651 17.08 -19.23 9.39
N HIS A 652 16.17 -18.27 9.59
CA HIS A 652 15.12 -18.31 10.62
C HIS A 652 13.77 -18.84 10.13
N ALA A 653 13.50 -18.97 8.83
CA ALA A 653 12.16 -19.34 8.33
C ALA A 653 11.59 -20.63 8.93
N CYS A 654 12.41 -21.66 9.19
CA CYS A 654 11.96 -22.89 9.84
C CYS A 654 11.60 -22.69 11.32
N VAL A 655 12.39 -21.89 12.05
CA VAL A 655 12.10 -21.50 13.45
C VAL A 655 10.80 -20.71 13.51
N ILE A 656 10.63 -19.73 12.62
CA ILE A 656 9.43 -18.89 12.51
C ILE A 656 8.20 -19.72 12.14
N TRP A 657 8.31 -20.67 11.21
CA TRP A 657 7.23 -21.59 10.85
C TRP A 657 6.78 -22.46 12.04
N HIS A 658 7.73 -23.02 12.79
CA HIS A 658 7.41 -23.87 13.94
C HIS A 658 6.79 -23.05 15.07
N CYS A 659 7.38 -21.92 15.43
CA CYS A 659 6.87 -20.99 16.45
C CYS A 659 5.48 -20.43 16.10
N ALA A 660 5.22 -20.15 14.82
CA ALA A 660 3.88 -19.73 14.37
C ALA A 660 2.83 -20.84 14.52
N GLY A 661 3.21 -22.11 14.31
CA GLY A 661 2.34 -23.25 14.63
C GLY A 661 2.01 -23.33 16.11
N LEU A 662 3.03 -23.26 16.97
CA LEU A 662 2.92 -23.31 18.43
C LEU A 662 2.11 -22.13 19.02
N ALA A 663 2.22 -20.94 18.41
CA ALA A 663 1.43 -19.77 18.77
C ALA A 663 -0.02 -19.79 18.22
N ASN A 664 -0.39 -20.80 17.43
CA ASN A 664 -1.63 -20.86 16.66
C ASN A 664 -1.85 -19.60 15.79
N GLU A 665 -0.84 -19.28 14.97
CA GLU A 665 -0.79 -18.19 13.99
C GLU A 665 -0.73 -18.76 12.56
N GLU A 666 -1.85 -19.33 12.10
CA GLU A 666 -1.99 -20.03 10.80
C GLU A 666 -1.45 -19.21 9.61
N TRP A 667 -1.68 -17.89 9.60
CA TRP A 667 -1.24 -17.03 8.50
C TRP A 667 0.28 -16.87 8.43
N LEU A 668 0.93 -16.59 9.57
CA LEU A 668 2.38 -16.51 9.63
C LEU A 668 3.00 -17.87 9.36
N ARG A 669 2.38 -18.95 9.87
CA ARG A 669 2.79 -20.33 9.59
C ARG A 669 2.79 -20.61 8.09
N LYS A 670 1.67 -20.45 7.40
CA LYS A 670 1.58 -20.70 5.94
C LYS A 670 2.52 -19.80 5.14
N ARG A 671 2.71 -18.53 5.55
CA ARG A 671 3.68 -17.61 4.91
C ARG A 671 5.13 -18.11 5.07
N ALA A 672 5.49 -18.60 6.26
CA ALA A 672 6.81 -19.18 6.53
C ALA A 672 7.00 -20.54 5.84
N ALA A 673 5.99 -21.42 5.85
CA ALA A 673 5.98 -22.69 5.11
C ALA A 673 6.27 -22.46 3.62
N GLN A 674 5.53 -21.53 2.98
CA GLN A 674 5.75 -21.23 1.57
C GLN A 674 7.18 -20.72 1.32
N PHE A 675 7.75 -19.90 2.21
CA PHE A 675 9.12 -19.41 2.09
C PHE A 675 10.14 -20.53 2.26
N CYS A 676 9.94 -21.44 3.23
CA CYS A 676 10.70 -22.67 3.42
C CYS A 676 10.77 -23.49 2.14
N LEU A 677 9.62 -23.70 1.50
CA LEU A 677 9.48 -24.50 0.28
C LEU A 677 10.06 -23.78 -0.96
N THR A 678 9.89 -22.47 -1.07
CA THR A 678 10.44 -21.64 -2.17
C THR A 678 11.98 -21.66 -2.18
N HIS A 679 12.60 -21.72 -1.00
CA HIS A 679 14.06 -21.73 -0.85
C HIS A 679 14.60 -23.09 -0.33
N TRP A 680 13.83 -24.18 -0.52
CA TRP A 680 14.05 -25.48 0.11
C TRP A 680 15.51 -25.96 0.04
N GLY A 681 16.14 -25.89 -1.14
CA GLY A 681 17.54 -26.30 -1.32
C GLY A 681 18.57 -25.54 -0.47
N ARG A 682 18.27 -24.33 -0.01
CA ARG A 682 19.09 -23.61 0.99
C ARG A 682 18.65 -23.97 2.41
N ILE A 683 17.34 -24.01 2.64
CA ILE A 683 16.75 -24.15 3.96
C ILE A 683 16.99 -25.54 4.57
N VAL A 684 17.03 -26.62 3.77
CA VAL A 684 17.45 -27.96 4.27
C VAL A 684 18.92 -28.04 4.72
N ARG A 685 19.67 -26.94 4.63
CA ARG A 685 21.07 -26.83 5.08
C ARG A 685 21.25 -25.84 6.25
N THR A 686 20.20 -25.16 6.70
CA THR A 686 20.26 -24.26 7.86
C THR A 686 20.04 -25.04 9.15
N GLN A 687 20.62 -24.58 10.25
CA GLN A 687 20.48 -25.26 11.54
C GLN A 687 19.02 -25.25 12.02
N GLY A 688 18.28 -24.18 11.74
CA GLY A 688 16.85 -24.06 12.01
C GLY A 688 15.99 -25.14 11.34
N PHE A 689 16.42 -25.73 10.23
CA PHE A 689 15.77 -26.92 9.65
C PHE A 689 16.25 -28.22 10.30
N LEU A 690 17.56 -28.37 10.48
CA LEU A 690 18.18 -29.60 11.03
C LEU A 690 17.70 -29.92 12.46
N ARG A 691 17.28 -28.90 13.22
CA ARG A 691 16.76 -29.03 14.59
C ARG A 691 15.24 -29.24 14.68
N LEU A 692 14.49 -29.16 13.57
CA LEU A 692 13.03 -29.39 13.62
C LEU A 692 12.70 -30.81 14.12
N PRO A 693 11.75 -30.99 15.05
CA PRO A 693 11.34 -32.32 15.48
C PRO A 693 10.73 -33.11 14.32
N ARG A 694 10.90 -34.44 14.32
CA ARG A 694 10.53 -35.31 13.18
C ARG A 694 9.07 -35.19 12.75
N SER A 695 8.15 -34.94 13.68
CA SER A 695 6.74 -34.64 13.39
C SER A 695 6.59 -33.37 12.57
N ALA A 696 7.29 -32.30 12.95
CA ALA A 696 7.26 -31.01 12.28
C ALA A 696 7.99 -31.04 10.92
N LEU A 697 9.05 -31.85 10.77
CA LEU A 697 9.65 -32.12 9.44
C LEU A 697 8.66 -32.79 8.48
N VAL A 698 7.86 -33.75 8.96
CA VAL A 698 6.80 -34.39 8.17
C VAL A 698 5.69 -33.38 7.86
N GLU A 699 5.21 -32.62 8.84
CA GLU A 699 4.16 -31.61 8.67
C GLU A 699 4.57 -30.51 7.67
N LEU A 700 5.80 -29.98 7.74
CA LEU A 700 6.34 -29.02 6.77
C LEU A 700 6.43 -29.60 5.35
N SER A 701 6.66 -30.92 5.22
CA SER A 701 6.61 -31.61 3.91
C SER A 701 5.19 -31.92 3.42
N GLN A 702 4.18 -31.85 4.30
CA GLN A 702 2.76 -32.08 4.00
C GLN A 702 1.98 -30.77 3.71
N GLU A 703 2.58 -29.60 3.94
CA GLU A 703 2.04 -28.29 3.49
C GLU A 703 2.14 -28.07 1.96
N ILE A 704 2.51 -29.11 1.19
CA ILE A 704 2.55 -29.13 -0.28
C ILE A 704 1.34 -29.92 -0.82
N ASP A 705 0.56 -29.29 -1.71
CA ASP A 705 -0.44 -29.97 -2.53
C ASP A 705 0.22 -30.89 -3.58
N MET A 706 -0.41 -32.00 -3.95
CA MET A 706 0.18 -33.13 -4.69
C MET A 706 0.72 -32.78 -6.10
N GLU A 707 0.41 -31.60 -6.63
CA GLU A 707 0.93 -31.07 -7.91
C GLU A 707 2.27 -30.30 -7.77
N GLY A 708 2.77 -30.11 -6.53
CA GLY A 708 3.93 -29.28 -6.22
C GLY A 708 5.28 -29.83 -6.71
N ARG A 709 5.71 -29.44 -7.92
CA ARG A 709 7.09 -29.68 -8.39
C ARG A 709 8.13 -28.98 -7.50
N VAL A 710 9.05 -29.75 -6.94
CA VAL A 710 10.33 -29.23 -6.45
C VAL A 710 11.17 -28.79 -7.65
N VAL A 711 11.41 -27.48 -7.78
CA VAL A 711 12.23 -26.89 -8.85
C VAL A 711 13.70 -27.27 -8.62
N GLY A 712 14.31 -27.91 -9.61
CA GLY A 712 15.73 -28.31 -9.59
C GLY A 712 16.66 -27.11 -9.78
N GLY A 713 17.91 -27.23 -9.29
CA GLY A 713 18.91 -26.14 -9.36
C GLY A 713 19.16 -25.64 -10.79
N ASP A 714 19.11 -26.54 -11.77
CA ASP A 714 19.39 -26.26 -13.18
C ASP A 714 18.32 -25.34 -13.83
N GLU A 715 17.07 -25.36 -13.34
CA GLU A 715 16.03 -24.41 -13.76
C GLU A 715 16.29 -22.99 -13.23
N LEU A 716 17.18 -22.83 -12.23
CA LEU A 716 17.57 -21.53 -11.68
C LEU A 716 18.59 -20.80 -12.57
N GLU A 717 19.49 -21.52 -13.25
CA GLU A 717 20.47 -20.91 -14.17
C GLU A 717 19.80 -20.31 -15.41
N TYR A 718 18.70 -20.93 -15.88
CA TYR A 718 17.90 -20.42 -17.01
C TYR A 718 17.19 -19.07 -16.72
N VAL A 719 17.19 -18.61 -15.47
CA VAL A 719 16.69 -17.27 -15.07
C VAL A 719 17.78 -16.20 -15.19
N GLY A 720 19.04 -16.59 -15.39
CA GLY A 720 20.23 -15.72 -15.34
C GLY A 720 20.88 -15.39 -16.69
N GLY A 721 20.12 -15.07 -17.75
CA GLY A 721 20.71 -14.78 -19.06
C GLY A 721 19.93 -13.80 -19.95
N LEU A 722 20.40 -12.56 -20.05
CA LEU A 722 19.97 -11.58 -21.07
C LEU A 722 21.17 -11.10 -21.91
N ALA A 723 21.37 -11.75 -23.05
CA ALA A 723 22.14 -11.25 -24.19
C ALA A 723 21.32 -11.55 -25.47
N GLY A 724 21.25 -10.59 -26.40
CA GLY A 724 20.18 -10.56 -27.40
C GLY A 724 20.59 -10.78 -28.86
N SER A 725 19.55 -10.76 -29.70
CA SER A 725 19.56 -10.63 -31.17
C SER A 725 20.02 -11.83 -32.03
N ARG A 726 19.03 -12.37 -32.75
CA ARG A 726 19.07 -12.78 -34.18
C ARG A 726 20.41 -13.31 -34.73
N PHE A 727 20.41 -14.59 -35.08
CA PHE A 727 20.16 -15.00 -36.47
C PHE A 727 19.56 -16.41 -36.47
N GLY A 728 19.10 -16.89 -37.61
CA GLY A 728 18.68 -18.27 -37.78
C GLY A 728 18.99 -18.75 -39.18
N ASP A 729 19.24 -20.05 -39.30
CA ASP A 729 18.79 -20.85 -40.43
C ASP A 729 18.50 -22.28 -39.92
N GLY A 730 17.71 -23.05 -40.66
CA GLY A 730 17.28 -24.38 -40.24
C GLY A 730 18.16 -25.51 -40.78
N CYS A 731 18.23 -26.61 -40.04
CA CYS A 731 18.38 -27.94 -40.67
C CYS A 731 17.65 -29.00 -39.84
N SER A 732 17.06 -29.98 -40.53
CA SER A 732 16.22 -31.01 -39.95
C SER A 732 17.01 -32.22 -39.47
N VAL A 733 16.71 -32.72 -38.27
CA VAL A 733 16.88 -34.14 -37.93
C VAL A 733 15.59 -34.65 -37.31
N VAL A 734 15.09 -35.77 -37.83
CA VAL A 734 13.85 -36.45 -37.39
C VAL A 734 14.22 -37.81 -36.82
N SER A 735 13.39 -38.34 -35.91
CA SER A 735 13.52 -39.63 -35.19
C SER A 735 14.35 -39.51 -33.89
N ARG A 736 14.09 -40.33 -32.85
CA ARG A 736 13.38 -41.62 -32.86
C ARG A 736 12.31 -41.79 -31.78
N LYS A 737 11.38 -42.71 -32.08
CA LYS A 737 10.57 -43.50 -31.13
C LYS A 737 11.54 -44.37 -30.26
N GLU A 738 11.13 -45.09 -29.21
CA GLU A 738 9.84 -45.71 -28.95
C GLU A 738 9.64 -46.00 -27.45
N SER A 739 8.42 -46.43 -27.12
CA SER A 739 7.94 -46.88 -25.81
C SER A 739 8.72 -48.05 -25.18
N VAL A 740 8.53 -48.26 -23.87
CA VAL A 740 7.75 -49.42 -23.32
C VAL A 740 7.19 -49.01 -21.94
N SER A 741 5.98 -49.46 -21.61
CA SER A 741 5.39 -49.39 -20.26
C SER A 741 5.20 -50.81 -19.73
N SER A 742 5.39 -51.02 -18.43
CA SER A 742 5.26 -52.34 -17.79
C SER A 742 4.60 -52.24 -16.42
N ASN A 743 3.32 -52.63 -16.35
CA ASN A 743 2.61 -52.96 -15.12
C ASN A 743 1.90 -54.29 -15.34
N HIS A 744 2.22 -55.34 -14.56
CA HIS A 744 1.42 -56.57 -14.56
C HIS A 744 1.52 -57.36 -13.25
N THR A 745 0.44 -57.31 -12.48
CA THR A 745 0.07 -58.24 -11.39
C THR A 745 -1.43 -57.95 -11.15
N GLN A 746 -2.35 -58.92 -11.04
CA GLN A 746 -2.24 -60.37 -11.00
C GLN A 746 -3.51 -61.00 -11.66
N LEU A 747 -3.46 -62.28 -12.04
CA LEU A 747 -4.60 -63.01 -12.64
C LEU A 747 -5.56 -63.56 -11.58
N LEU A 748 -6.84 -63.73 -11.95
CA LEU A 748 -7.69 -64.86 -11.57
C LEU A 748 -8.82 -65.04 -12.60
N ASP A 749 -9.15 -66.28 -12.95
CA ASP A 749 -10.10 -66.66 -14.00
C ASP A 749 -11.55 -66.79 -13.50
N SER A 750 -12.53 -66.58 -14.39
CA SER A 750 -13.40 -67.68 -14.89
C SER A 750 -14.49 -67.15 -15.84
N GLU A 751 -14.56 -67.69 -17.07
CA GLU A 751 -15.73 -67.55 -17.96
C GLU A 751 -16.69 -68.73 -17.78
N ALA A 752 -18.01 -68.47 -17.83
CA ALA A 752 -19.05 -69.45 -18.17
C ALA A 752 -20.38 -68.74 -18.52
N ASP A 753 -20.79 -68.92 -19.77
CA ASP A 753 -22.14 -68.93 -20.37
C ASP A 753 -23.37 -68.88 -19.43
N ASP A 754 -24.41 -68.10 -19.77
CA ASP A 754 -25.55 -68.60 -20.57
C ASP A 754 -26.63 -67.52 -20.94
N GLU A 755 -27.68 -67.93 -21.64
CA GLU A 755 -28.63 -67.17 -22.50
C GLU A 755 -29.69 -66.23 -21.85
N ASP A 756 -30.32 -65.42 -22.73
CA ASP A 756 -31.71 -64.90 -22.74
C ASP A 756 -32.20 -63.78 -21.79
N GLY A 757 -33.09 -62.89 -22.31
CA GLY A 757 -33.97 -62.05 -21.46
C GLY A 757 -34.47 -60.67 -21.94
N MET A 758 -35.13 -60.57 -23.11
CA MET A 758 -36.05 -59.50 -23.58
C MET A 758 -36.27 -58.16 -22.81
N GLU A 759 -36.05 -57.04 -23.54
CA GLU A 759 -36.95 -55.89 -23.81
C GLU A 759 -37.96 -55.25 -22.79
N MET A 760 -38.13 -53.92 -22.96
CA MET A 760 -39.24 -53.03 -22.58
C MET A 760 -39.42 -52.69 -21.07
N ASN A 761 -39.10 -51.46 -20.62
CA ASN A 761 -39.48 -50.15 -21.18
C ASN A 761 -38.45 -49.05 -20.91
#